data_AF-A0A480PNR4-F1
#
_entry.id   AF-A0A480PNR4-F1
#
_cell.length_a   1.000
_cell.length_b   1.000
_cell.length_c   1.000
_cell.angle_alpha   90.00
_cell.angle_beta   90.00
_cell.angle_gamma   90.00
#
_symmetry.space_group_name_H-M   'P 1'
#
loop_
_entity.id
_entity.type
_entity.pdbx_description
1 polymer ?
#
loop_
_entity_poly.entity_id
_entity_poly.type
_entity_poly.pdbx_seq_one_letter_code
_entity_poly.pdbx_strand_id
1 'polypeptide(L)'
;MEKHKKFAEQTLRQKAQVEQELTALRLQLEETDHQKSILDEELQRLKAEVTEAARQRSQVEEELFSVRVQMEELGKLKARIEAENRALVLRDKDNTQRLLQEEAEKMKQVAEEAARLTVAAQEAARLRQLAEEDLAQQRSLAEKMLKEKMQAVQEATRLKAEAELLQQQKDLAQEQARRLQEDKEQMAQQLAQETQGFQRTLETERQRQLEMSAEAERLRLRVAEMSRAQARAEEDAQRFRKQAEEIGERLHRTELATQEKVTLVQTLETQRQQSDQDAERLREAIAELEREKAKLKQEAELLQLKSEEMQTVQQEQLLQETQALQQSFLSEKDSLLQRERFIEQEKAKLEQLFQDEVAKAQKLREEQQRQQQQMEQEKQQLVASMEEARRRQHAAEEGVRRKQEELQRLEQQRQQQEKLLAEENQRLRERLQHLEEEHRAALAHSEEIAASQAAAAKALPNGRDAPDGPAVEAEPEHAFDGLRRKVPAQRLQEVGILSTEELQRLAQGRTTVAELAQREDVRHYLQGRSGIAGLLLKPANEKLTIYAALRRQLLSPGTALILLEAQAASGFLLDPVRNRRLTVNEAVKEGLVGPELHHKLLSAERAVTGYKDPYTGEQISLFQAMKKDLIVREHGIRLLEAQIATGGVIDPVRSHRVPVDVAYQRGYFDEEMSRVLEDPSDDTKGFFDPNTHENLTYMQLLRRCVRDPDTGLFMLQLAGPGSAVHQLGEELRAALRDARVTLGSGLLRGQSASVWELLFYREVSESQRQDLLGRYRAGSLTAQEVGAALASLLARAGAEAEAV
;
A
#
# COMPACT_ATOMS: atom_id res chain seq x y z
N MET A 1 128.75 -23.01 -123.26
CA MET A 1 129.49 -24.12 -122.64
C MET A 1 128.72 -24.82 -121.51
N GLU A 2 127.40 -24.64 -121.44
CA GLU A 2 126.52 -25.26 -120.45
C GLU A 2 126.08 -26.71 -120.76
N LYS A 3 126.59 -27.34 -121.84
CA LYS A 3 126.11 -28.67 -122.27
C LYS A 3 126.93 -29.85 -121.70
N HIS A 4 128.25 -29.74 -121.52
CA HIS A 4 129.09 -30.89 -121.12
C HIS A 4 129.10 -31.16 -119.61
N LYS A 5 128.80 -30.17 -118.79
CA LYS A 5 128.55 -30.37 -117.37
C LYS A 5 127.23 -31.15 -117.12
N LYS A 6 126.26 -31.07 -118.04
CA LYS A 6 124.92 -31.65 -117.86
C LYS A 6 124.84 -33.17 -118.09
N PHE A 7 125.76 -33.78 -118.84
CA PHE A 7 125.67 -35.21 -119.20
C PHE A 7 126.41 -36.14 -118.24
N ALA A 8 127.62 -35.76 -117.79
CA ALA A 8 128.38 -36.56 -116.82
C ALA A 8 127.65 -36.61 -115.46
N GLU A 9 126.98 -35.53 -115.09
CA GLU A 9 126.11 -35.49 -113.92
C GLU A 9 124.85 -36.37 -114.07
N GLN A 10 124.45 -36.76 -115.28
CA GLN A 10 123.26 -37.60 -115.50
C GLN A 10 123.52 -39.09 -115.26
N THR A 11 124.70 -39.60 -115.58
CA THR A 11 124.95 -41.06 -115.51
C THR A 11 125.33 -41.51 -114.11
N LEU A 12 126.14 -40.72 -113.39
CA LEU A 12 126.43 -40.98 -111.98
C LEU A 12 125.18 -40.91 -111.11
N ARG A 13 124.16 -40.15 -111.54
CA ARG A 13 122.84 -40.14 -110.88
C ARG A 13 122.09 -41.46 -111.04
N GLN A 14 122.21 -42.16 -112.15
CA GLN A 14 121.46 -43.40 -112.38
C GLN A 14 121.99 -44.60 -111.59
N LYS A 15 123.32 -44.75 -111.43
CA LYS A 15 123.87 -45.89 -110.67
C LYS A 15 123.66 -45.75 -109.17
N ALA A 16 123.83 -44.54 -108.65
CA ALA A 16 123.45 -44.24 -107.27
C ALA A 16 121.95 -44.48 -107.02
N GLN A 17 121.10 -44.29 -108.04
CA GLN A 17 119.67 -44.56 -107.95
C GLN A 17 119.34 -46.03 -107.70
N VAL A 18 119.95 -46.97 -108.41
CA VAL A 18 119.57 -48.41 -108.28
C VAL A 18 120.09 -49.05 -106.99
N GLU A 19 121.31 -48.71 -106.54
CA GLU A 19 121.80 -49.21 -105.25
C GLU A 19 121.01 -48.62 -104.08
N GLN A 20 120.47 -47.41 -104.24
CA GLN A 20 119.51 -46.85 -103.29
C GLN A 20 118.17 -47.60 -103.33
N GLU A 21 117.70 -48.07 -104.50
CA GLU A 21 116.44 -48.80 -104.62
C GLU A 21 116.49 -50.20 -103.97
N LEU A 22 117.61 -50.93 -104.06
CA LEU A 22 117.69 -52.29 -103.52
C LEU A 22 117.91 -52.31 -102.00
N THR A 23 118.67 -51.34 -101.47
CA THR A 23 118.71 -51.12 -100.03
C THR A 23 117.37 -50.63 -99.48
N ALA A 24 116.63 -49.83 -100.26
CA ALA A 24 115.27 -49.45 -99.89
C ALA A 24 114.31 -50.65 -99.82
N LEU A 25 114.37 -51.61 -100.75
CA LEU A 25 113.46 -52.76 -100.76
C LEU A 25 113.68 -53.76 -99.61
N ARG A 26 114.92 -53.96 -99.15
CA ARG A 26 115.18 -54.82 -97.98
C ARG A 26 114.71 -54.18 -96.69
N LEU A 27 114.96 -52.89 -96.54
CA LEU A 27 114.43 -52.10 -95.44
C LEU A 27 112.90 -52.17 -95.42
N GLN A 28 112.24 -52.10 -96.58
CA GLN A 28 110.78 -52.23 -96.66
C GLN A 28 110.25 -53.59 -96.19
N LEU A 29 110.97 -54.68 -96.44
CA LEU A 29 110.50 -56.02 -96.06
C LEU A 29 110.66 -56.28 -94.55
N GLU A 30 111.80 -55.88 -93.98
CA GLU A 30 112.01 -55.90 -92.53
C GLU A 30 111.03 -54.96 -91.80
N GLU A 31 110.73 -53.79 -92.39
CA GLU A 31 109.67 -52.91 -91.91
C GLU A 31 108.30 -53.61 -91.95
N THR A 32 107.96 -54.37 -93.00
CA THR A 32 106.65 -55.05 -93.08
C THR A 32 106.47 -56.20 -92.09
N ASP A 33 107.49 -57.01 -91.84
CA ASP A 33 107.40 -58.10 -90.86
C ASP A 33 107.37 -57.54 -89.43
N HIS A 34 108.13 -56.48 -89.15
CA HIS A 34 108.04 -55.76 -87.89
C HIS A 34 106.63 -55.16 -87.70
N GLN A 35 106.05 -54.55 -88.74
CA GLN A 35 104.67 -54.06 -88.71
C GLN A 35 103.66 -55.17 -88.44
N LYS A 36 103.82 -56.37 -89.01
CA LYS A 36 102.90 -57.49 -88.78
C LYS A 36 102.94 -58.00 -87.35
N SER A 37 104.14 -58.12 -86.76
CA SER A 37 104.28 -58.53 -85.35
C SER A 37 103.62 -57.52 -84.41
N ILE A 38 103.77 -56.23 -84.68
CA ILE A 38 103.11 -55.16 -83.92
C ILE A 38 101.59 -55.30 -84.03
N LEU A 39 101.06 -55.54 -85.24
CA LEU A 39 99.62 -55.69 -85.46
C LEU A 39 99.02 -56.90 -84.74
N ASP A 40 99.72 -58.04 -84.68
CA ASP A 40 99.22 -59.23 -83.97
C ASP A 40 99.22 -59.06 -82.45
N GLU A 41 100.24 -58.38 -81.89
CA GLU A 41 100.25 -58.00 -80.46
C GLU A 41 99.16 -56.98 -80.13
N GLU A 42 98.93 -55.99 -81.00
CA GLU A 42 97.83 -55.05 -80.87
C GLU A 42 96.47 -55.76 -80.93
N LEU A 43 96.30 -56.75 -81.80
CA LEU A 43 95.05 -57.49 -81.93
C LEU A 43 94.75 -58.35 -80.69
N GLN A 44 95.77 -58.92 -80.04
CA GLN A 44 95.59 -59.62 -78.76
C GLN A 44 95.28 -58.66 -77.60
N ARG A 45 95.95 -57.50 -77.53
CA ARG A 45 95.61 -56.45 -76.55
C ARG A 45 94.17 -55.98 -76.72
N LEU A 46 93.77 -55.67 -77.95
CA LEU A 46 92.40 -55.23 -78.25
C LEU A 46 91.36 -56.29 -77.88
N LYS A 47 91.64 -57.58 -78.08
CA LYS A 47 90.73 -58.65 -77.64
C LYS A 47 90.60 -58.70 -76.11
N ALA A 48 91.69 -58.57 -75.38
CA ALA A 48 91.66 -58.53 -73.91
C ALA A 48 90.87 -57.32 -73.40
N GLU A 49 91.13 -56.13 -73.97
CA GLU A 49 90.40 -54.89 -73.65
C GLU A 49 88.90 -55.01 -73.94
N VAL A 50 88.52 -55.63 -75.07
CA VAL A 50 87.10 -55.85 -75.40
C VAL A 50 86.43 -56.80 -74.41
N THR A 51 87.11 -57.85 -73.97
CA THR A 51 86.54 -58.78 -72.97
C THR A 51 86.38 -58.14 -71.59
N GLU A 52 87.33 -57.30 -71.19
CA GLU A 52 87.27 -56.56 -69.93
C GLU A 52 86.16 -55.49 -69.98
N ALA A 53 86.05 -54.76 -71.09
CA ALA A 53 84.98 -53.79 -71.33
C ALA A 53 83.59 -54.46 -71.33
N ALA A 54 83.46 -55.65 -71.91
CA ALA A 54 82.20 -56.40 -71.88
C ALA A 54 81.80 -56.81 -70.45
N ARG A 55 82.76 -57.22 -69.62
CA ARG A 55 82.51 -57.58 -68.22
C ARG A 55 82.12 -56.37 -67.37
N GLN A 56 82.82 -55.24 -67.54
CA GLN A 56 82.46 -53.99 -66.86
C GLN A 56 81.07 -53.51 -67.28
N ARG A 57 80.73 -53.61 -68.57
CA ARG A 57 79.40 -53.27 -69.07
C ARG A 57 78.30 -54.10 -68.42
N SER A 58 78.51 -55.41 -68.26
CA SER A 58 77.53 -56.28 -67.59
C SER A 58 77.29 -55.89 -66.13
N GLN A 59 78.35 -55.51 -65.40
CA GLN A 59 78.24 -55.07 -64.00
C GLN A 59 77.46 -53.75 -63.90
N VAL A 60 77.76 -52.79 -64.78
CA VAL A 60 77.03 -51.52 -64.84
C VAL A 60 75.56 -51.73 -65.20
N GLU A 61 75.25 -52.67 -66.11
CA GLU A 61 73.85 -52.99 -66.47
C GLU A 61 73.06 -53.58 -65.29
N GLU A 62 73.68 -54.44 -64.46
CA GLU A 62 73.06 -54.97 -63.24
C GLU A 62 72.84 -53.89 -62.16
N GLU A 63 73.84 -53.02 -61.94
CA GLU A 63 73.71 -51.90 -61.00
C GLU A 63 72.63 -50.91 -61.46
N LEU A 64 72.58 -50.59 -62.75
CA LEU A 64 71.54 -49.74 -63.33
C LEU A 64 70.14 -50.36 -63.18
N PHE A 65 70.03 -51.68 -63.31
CA PHE A 65 68.76 -52.38 -63.08
C PHE A 65 68.31 -52.26 -61.62
N SER A 66 69.21 -52.48 -60.66
CA SER A 66 68.93 -52.34 -59.23
C SER A 66 68.50 -50.91 -58.87
N VAL A 67 69.23 -49.89 -59.35
CA VAL A 67 68.88 -48.48 -59.14
C VAL A 67 67.53 -48.14 -59.75
N ARG A 68 67.19 -48.70 -60.91
CA ARG A 68 65.89 -48.47 -61.56
C ARG A 68 64.72 -49.00 -60.74
N VAL A 69 64.87 -50.19 -60.14
CA VAL A 69 63.84 -50.75 -59.25
C VAL A 69 63.66 -49.87 -58.01
N GLN A 70 64.75 -49.45 -57.37
CA GLN A 70 64.70 -48.55 -56.22
C GLN A 70 64.07 -47.18 -56.55
N MET A 71 64.39 -46.61 -57.71
CA MET A 71 63.77 -45.38 -58.22
C MET A 71 62.26 -45.53 -58.44
N GLU A 72 61.81 -46.69 -58.92
CA GLU A 72 60.39 -46.95 -59.13
C GLU A 72 59.61 -47.09 -57.81
N GLU A 73 60.20 -47.75 -56.81
CA GLU A 73 59.63 -47.84 -55.46
C GLU A 73 59.57 -46.47 -54.77
N LEU A 74 60.65 -45.68 -54.86
CA LEU A 74 60.67 -44.31 -54.36
C LEU A 74 59.64 -43.44 -55.08
N GLY A 75 59.44 -43.63 -56.38
CA GLY A 75 58.41 -42.96 -57.16
C GLY A 75 57.00 -43.28 -56.65
N LYS A 76 56.72 -44.55 -56.36
CA LYS A 76 55.42 -44.99 -55.78
C LYS A 76 55.19 -44.43 -54.39
N LEU A 77 56.22 -44.39 -53.54
CA LEU A 77 56.14 -43.83 -52.20
C LEU A 77 55.88 -42.31 -52.23
N LYS A 78 56.62 -41.59 -53.08
CA LYS A 78 56.44 -40.15 -53.29
C LYS A 78 55.02 -39.82 -53.77
N ALA A 79 54.49 -40.59 -54.72
CA ALA A 79 53.13 -40.38 -55.21
C ALA A 79 52.05 -40.57 -54.13
N ARG A 80 52.23 -41.54 -53.22
CA ARG A 80 51.31 -41.75 -52.07
C ARG A 80 51.35 -40.58 -51.09
N ILE A 81 52.56 -40.14 -50.71
CA ILE A 81 52.73 -39.01 -49.79
C ILE A 81 52.16 -37.71 -50.40
N GLU A 82 52.36 -37.47 -51.70
CA GLU A 82 51.78 -36.30 -52.37
C GLU A 82 50.25 -36.36 -52.42
N ALA A 83 49.66 -37.54 -52.61
CA ALA A 83 48.21 -37.71 -52.61
C ALA A 83 47.60 -37.46 -51.22
N GLU A 84 48.20 -38.01 -50.16
CA GLU A 84 47.77 -37.79 -48.78
C GLU A 84 47.90 -36.33 -48.36
N ASN A 85 49.02 -35.68 -48.69
CA ASN A 85 49.21 -34.26 -48.41
C ASN A 85 48.19 -33.38 -49.14
N ARG A 86 47.85 -33.68 -50.40
CA ARG A 86 46.79 -32.95 -51.13
C ARG A 86 45.42 -33.13 -50.48
N ALA A 87 45.09 -34.34 -50.01
CA ALA A 87 43.83 -34.63 -49.35
C ALA A 87 43.70 -33.89 -48.00
N LEU A 88 44.78 -33.84 -47.21
CA LEU A 88 44.82 -33.09 -45.96
C LEU A 88 44.63 -31.58 -46.19
N VAL A 89 45.32 -30.99 -47.17
CA VAL A 89 45.18 -29.56 -47.49
C VAL A 89 43.75 -29.21 -47.92
N LEU A 90 43.07 -30.09 -48.66
CA LEU A 90 41.67 -29.87 -49.04
C LEU A 90 40.75 -29.94 -47.82
N ARG A 91 40.95 -30.93 -46.93
CA ARG A 91 40.15 -31.10 -45.72
C ARG A 91 40.31 -29.92 -44.75
N ASP A 92 41.53 -29.40 -44.60
CA ASP A 92 41.80 -28.24 -43.76
C ASP A 92 41.16 -26.97 -44.35
N LYS A 93 41.21 -26.79 -45.68
CA LYS A 93 40.50 -25.70 -46.36
C LYS A 93 38.98 -25.77 -46.19
N ASP A 94 38.39 -26.96 -46.32
CA ASP A 94 36.94 -27.13 -46.15
C ASP A 94 36.51 -26.91 -44.70
N ASN A 95 37.29 -27.40 -43.73
CA ASN A 95 37.03 -27.20 -42.30
C ASN A 95 37.13 -25.72 -41.92
N THR A 96 38.18 -25.02 -42.38
CA THR A 96 38.32 -23.58 -42.11
C THR A 96 37.21 -22.76 -42.76
N GLN A 97 36.78 -23.09 -43.98
CA GLN A 97 35.64 -22.40 -44.60
C GLN A 97 34.33 -22.63 -43.85
N ARG A 98 34.07 -23.85 -43.37
CA ARG A 98 32.86 -24.14 -42.58
C ARG A 98 32.83 -23.38 -41.25
N LEU A 99 33.95 -23.36 -40.53
CA LEU A 99 34.05 -22.60 -39.27
C LEU A 99 33.81 -21.09 -39.49
N LEU A 100 34.38 -20.52 -40.55
CA LEU A 100 34.16 -19.10 -40.89
C LEU A 100 32.70 -18.82 -41.28
N GLN A 101 32.02 -19.75 -41.98
CA GLN A 101 30.61 -19.61 -42.30
C GLN A 101 29.72 -19.70 -41.05
N GLU A 102 29.98 -20.66 -40.17
CA GLU A 102 29.26 -20.80 -38.90
C GLU A 102 29.44 -19.57 -37.99
N GLU A 103 30.65 -19.01 -37.92
CA GLU A 103 30.88 -17.77 -37.17
C GLU A 103 30.18 -16.56 -37.80
N ALA A 104 30.17 -16.45 -39.13
CA ALA A 104 29.46 -15.39 -39.83
C ALA A 104 27.94 -15.46 -39.61
N GLU A 105 27.36 -16.67 -39.62
CA GLU A 105 25.94 -16.88 -39.33
C GLU A 105 25.58 -16.54 -37.88
N LYS A 106 26.43 -16.93 -36.91
CA LYS A 106 26.26 -16.53 -35.50
C LYS A 106 26.34 -15.02 -35.33
N MET A 107 27.31 -14.36 -35.95
CA MET A 107 27.42 -12.89 -35.90
C MET A 107 26.19 -12.20 -36.51
N LYS A 108 25.63 -12.75 -37.59
CA LYS A 108 24.42 -12.23 -38.21
C LYS A 108 23.19 -12.36 -37.28
N GLN A 109 23.03 -13.51 -36.62
CA GLN A 109 21.93 -13.73 -35.66
C GLN A 109 22.02 -12.74 -34.49
N VAL A 110 23.22 -12.56 -33.92
CA VAL A 110 23.43 -11.60 -32.82
C VAL A 110 23.14 -10.16 -33.27
N ALA A 111 23.52 -9.78 -34.49
CA ALA A 111 23.21 -8.46 -35.03
C ALA A 111 21.69 -8.25 -35.24
N GLU A 112 20.98 -9.26 -35.73
CA GLU A 112 19.52 -9.21 -35.89
C GLU A 112 18.78 -9.13 -34.54
N GLU A 113 19.25 -9.86 -33.52
CA GLU A 113 18.71 -9.78 -32.16
C GLU A 113 18.98 -8.41 -31.52
N ALA A 114 20.20 -7.88 -31.67
CA ALA A 114 20.56 -6.54 -31.19
C ALA A 114 19.69 -5.45 -31.85
N ALA A 115 19.45 -5.56 -33.16
CA ALA A 115 18.56 -4.65 -33.88
C ALA A 115 17.11 -4.73 -33.35
N ARG A 116 16.58 -5.95 -33.14
CA ARG A 116 15.23 -6.15 -32.57
C ARG A 116 15.11 -5.57 -31.15
N LEU A 117 16.10 -5.83 -30.29
CA LEU A 117 16.13 -5.29 -28.93
C LEU A 117 16.20 -3.76 -28.92
N THR A 118 16.92 -3.17 -29.87
CA THR A 118 17.01 -1.70 -30.01
C THR A 118 15.66 -1.10 -30.38
N VAL A 119 14.92 -1.69 -31.31
CA VAL A 119 13.56 -1.25 -31.69
C VAL A 119 12.60 -1.39 -30.50
N ALA A 120 12.62 -2.53 -29.82
CA ALA A 120 11.79 -2.76 -28.63
C ALA A 120 12.10 -1.76 -27.51
N ALA A 121 13.37 -1.39 -27.32
CA ALA A 121 13.79 -0.38 -26.36
C ALA A 121 13.28 1.03 -26.73
N GLN A 122 13.28 1.39 -28.01
CA GLN A 122 12.72 2.66 -28.49
C GLN A 122 11.21 2.74 -28.31
N GLU A 123 10.48 1.65 -28.61
CA GLU A 123 9.04 1.56 -28.38
C GLU A 123 8.70 1.65 -26.89
N ALA A 124 9.45 0.95 -26.04
CA ALA A 124 9.29 1.03 -24.59
C ALA A 124 9.59 2.45 -24.05
N ALA A 125 10.59 3.15 -24.59
CA ALA A 125 10.88 4.53 -24.23
C ALA A 125 9.74 5.48 -24.62
N ARG A 126 9.16 5.30 -25.82
CA ARG A 126 8.02 6.08 -26.30
C ARG A 126 6.77 5.87 -25.44
N LEU A 127 6.47 4.62 -25.08
CA LEU A 127 5.35 4.29 -24.19
C LEU A 127 5.54 4.89 -22.78
N ARG A 128 6.77 4.93 -22.27
CA ARG A 128 7.08 5.60 -21.00
C ARG A 128 6.83 7.11 -21.06
N GLN A 129 7.25 7.78 -22.14
CA GLN A 129 6.98 9.21 -22.31
C GLN A 129 5.48 9.52 -22.35
N LEU A 130 4.70 8.75 -23.12
CA LEU A 130 3.24 8.88 -23.14
C LEU A 130 2.62 8.70 -21.74
N ALA A 131 3.06 7.68 -21.00
CA ALA A 131 2.57 7.45 -19.64
C ALA A 131 2.97 8.56 -18.66
N GLU A 132 4.17 9.14 -18.81
CA GLU A 132 4.63 10.29 -18.01
C GLU A 132 3.81 11.55 -18.32
N GLU A 133 3.50 11.80 -19.59
CA GLU A 133 2.64 12.91 -20.02
C GLU A 133 1.22 12.75 -19.46
N ASP A 134 0.63 11.56 -19.54
CA ASP A 134 -0.70 11.27 -18.98
C ASP A 134 -0.71 11.44 -17.46
N LEU A 135 0.33 10.97 -16.77
CA LEU A 135 0.47 11.14 -15.31
C LEU A 135 0.60 12.62 -14.94
N ALA A 136 1.35 13.41 -15.72
CA ALA A 136 1.49 14.85 -15.51
C ALA A 136 0.15 15.59 -15.70
N GLN A 137 -0.64 15.20 -16.71
CA GLN A 137 -1.99 15.74 -16.91
C GLN A 137 -2.92 15.38 -15.74
N GLN A 138 -2.90 14.14 -15.27
CA GLN A 138 -3.68 13.71 -14.11
C GLN A 138 -3.30 14.48 -12.84
N ARG A 139 -2.00 14.73 -12.62
CA ARG A 139 -1.52 15.54 -11.49
C ARG A 139 -2.03 16.97 -11.57
N SER A 140 -1.97 17.60 -12.74
CA SER A 140 -2.50 18.96 -12.95
C SER A 140 -4.00 19.04 -12.67
N LEU A 141 -4.78 18.04 -13.12
CA LEU A 141 -6.21 17.98 -12.86
C LEU A 141 -6.51 17.78 -11.37
N ALA A 142 -5.73 16.92 -10.69
CA ALA A 142 -5.86 16.69 -9.26
C ALA A 142 -5.54 17.95 -8.44
N GLU A 143 -4.51 18.71 -8.81
CA GLU A 143 -4.16 20.00 -8.18
C GLU A 143 -5.27 21.04 -8.36
N LYS A 144 -5.86 21.14 -9.55
CA LYS A 144 -7.01 22.03 -9.80
C LYS A 144 -8.20 21.65 -8.92
N MET A 145 -8.56 20.38 -8.88
CA MET A 145 -9.65 19.90 -8.02
C MET A 145 -9.37 20.10 -6.53
N LEU A 146 -8.12 19.92 -6.08
CA LEU A 146 -7.74 20.18 -4.69
C LEU A 146 -7.93 21.66 -4.35
N LYS A 147 -7.53 22.56 -5.24
CA LYS A 147 -7.67 24.00 -5.06
C LYS A 147 -9.13 24.43 -4.97
N GLU A 148 -9.99 23.91 -5.85
CA GLU A 148 -11.44 24.15 -5.82
C GLU A 148 -12.08 23.60 -4.54
N LYS A 149 -11.69 22.38 -4.11
CA LYS A 149 -12.15 21.82 -2.83
C LYS A 149 -11.71 22.66 -1.63
N MET A 150 -10.48 23.17 -1.64
CA MET A 150 -9.98 24.04 -0.57
C MET A 150 -10.79 25.34 -0.50
N GLN A 151 -11.14 25.93 -1.64
CA GLN A 151 -12.00 27.12 -1.70
C GLN A 151 -13.42 26.81 -1.18
N ALA A 152 -14.02 25.70 -1.61
CA ALA A 152 -15.33 25.29 -1.13
C ALA A 152 -15.36 25.01 0.39
N VAL A 153 -14.30 24.40 0.93
CA VAL A 153 -14.16 24.19 2.39
C VAL A 153 -14.04 25.52 3.11
N GLN A 154 -13.24 26.46 2.60
CA GLN A 154 -13.12 27.81 3.18
C GLN A 154 -14.46 28.55 3.18
N GLU A 155 -15.20 28.51 2.08
CA GLU A 155 -16.55 29.11 2.00
C GLU A 155 -17.53 28.44 2.97
N ALA A 156 -17.53 27.11 3.05
CA ALA A 156 -18.35 26.38 4.01
C ALA A 156 -18.02 26.74 5.46
N THR A 157 -16.74 26.91 5.81
CA THR A 157 -16.34 27.34 7.15
C THR A 157 -16.80 28.75 7.47
N ARG A 158 -16.77 29.67 6.50
CA ARG A 158 -17.28 31.04 6.66
C ARG A 158 -18.79 31.07 6.86
N LEU A 159 -19.54 30.33 6.04
CA LEU A 159 -21.00 30.22 6.17
C LEU A 159 -21.41 29.59 7.50
N LYS A 160 -20.63 28.61 7.99
CA LYS A 160 -20.86 28.02 9.30
C LYS A 160 -20.67 29.03 10.43
N ALA A 161 -19.60 29.83 10.38
CA ALA A 161 -19.37 30.89 11.37
C ALA A 161 -20.47 31.97 11.35
N GLU A 162 -20.94 32.37 10.16
CA GLU A 162 -22.08 33.30 10.01
C GLU A 162 -23.38 32.70 10.57
N ALA A 163 -23.64 31.41 10.34
CA ALA A 163 -24.79 30.71 10.90
C ALA A 163 -24.73 30.59 12.43
N GLU A 164 -23.56 30.31 13.01
CA GLU A 164 -23.36 30.28 14.46
C GLU A 164 -23.62 31.65 15.11
N LEU A 165 -23.18 32.74 14.47
CA LEU A 165 -23.46 34.10 14.95
C LEU A 165 -24.97 34.43 14.90
N LEU A 166 -25.65 34.06 13.81
CA LEU A 166 -27.11 34.25 13.70
C LEU A 166 -27.88 33.42 14.73
N GLN A 167 -27.40 32.21 15.03
CA GLN A 167 -27.98 31.36 16.07
C GLN A 167 -27.83 32.01 17.45
N GLN A 168 -26.66 32.55 17.78
CA GLN A 168 -26.44 33.29 19.03
C GLN A 168 -27.35 34.53 19.15
N GLN A 169 -27.55 35.28 18.06
CA GLN A 169 -28.47 36.43 18.05
C GLN A 169 -29.92 36.00 18.29
N LYS A 170 -30.34 34.89 17.68
CA LYS A 170 -31.67 34.31 17.89
C LYS A 170 -31.87 33.88 19.34
N ASP A 171 -30.90 33.21 19.94
CA ASP A 171 -30.98 32.73 21.32
C ASP A 171 -31.09 33.91 22.29
N LEU A 172 -30.31 34.98 22.08
CA LEU A 172 -30.42 36.22 22.85
C LEU A 172 -31.81 36.88 22.72
N ALA A 173 -32.35 36.95 21.50
CA ALA A 173 -33.69 37.49 21.27
C ALA A 173 -34.78 36.62 21.93
N GLN A 174 -34.62 35.30 21.94
CA GLN A 174 -35.52 34.38 22.63
C GLN A 174 -35.46 34.56 24.15
N GLU A 175 -34.28 34.73 24.74
CA GLU A 175 -34.14 35.03 26.16
C GLU A 175 -34.81 36.37 26.53
N GLN A 176 -34.63 37.41 25.71
CA GLN A 176 -35.29 38.70 25.91
C GLN A 176 -36.81 38.57 25.84
N ALA A 177 -37.34 37.83 24.86
CA ALA A 177 -38.78 37.57 24.75
C ALA A 177 -39.32 36.80 25.96
N ARG A 178 -38.55 35.84 26.49
CA ARG A 178 -38.92 35.06 27.66
C ARG A 178 -39.01 35.92 28.92
N ARG A 179 -38.04 36.81 29.13
CA ARG A 179 -38.07 37.78 30.24
C ARG A 179 -39.28 38.71 30.15
N LEU A 180 -39.57 39.26 28.97
CA LEU A 180 -40.76 40.08 28.76
C LEU A 180 -42.06 39.32 29.02
N GLN A 181 -42.09 38.02 28.71
CA GLN A 181 -43.24 37.18 29.00
C GLN A 181 -43.40 36.92 30.51
N GLU A 182 -42.31 36.65 31.22
CA GLU A 182 -42.30 36.52 32.68
C GLU A 182 -42.75 37.82 33.37
N ASP A 183 -42.26 38.98 32.92
CA ASP A 183 -42.66 40.29 33.44
C ASP A 183 -44.16 40.55 33.20
N LYS A 184 -44.67 40.17 32.01
CA LYS A 184 -46.10 40.28 31.68
C LYS A 184 -46.95 39.39 32.60
N GLU A 185 -46.51 38.17 32.87
CA GLU A 185 -47.22 37.25 33.79
C GLU A 185 -47.23 37.79 35.22
N GLN A 186 -46.12 38.34 35.69
CA GLN A 186 -46.04 38.99 37.01
C GLN A 186 -46.99 40.19 37.10
N MET A 187 -47.00 41.06 36.09
CA MET A 187 -47.91 42.21 36.05
C MET A 187 -49.38 41.77 36.01
N ALA A 188 -49.71 40.73 35.25
CA ALA A 188 -51.07 40.17 35.21
C ALA A 188 -51.50 39.59 36.57
N GLN A 189 -50.59 38.94 37.30
CA GLN A 189 -50.86 38.45 38.65
C GLN A 189 -51.11 39.59 39.64
N GLN A 190 -50.32 40.66 39.58
CA GLN A 190 -50.54 41.87 40.40
C GLN A 190 -51.90 42.50 40.10
N LEU A 191 -52.22 42.69 38.81
CA LEU A 191 -53.50 43.24 38.40
C LEU A 191 -54.68 42.36 38.88
N ALA A 192 -54.55 41.04 38.80
CA ALA A 192 -55.57 40.10 39.28
C ALA A 192 -55.77 40.19 40.81
N GLN A 193 -54.69 40.33 41.57
CA GLN A 193 -54.77 40.52 43.03
C GLN A 193 -55.46 41.85 43.38
N GLU A 194 -55.11 42.95 42.70
CA GLU A 194 -55.79 44.23 42.88
C GLU A 194 -57.27 44.15 42.51
N THR A 195 -57.60 43.50 41.39
CA THR A 195 -58.98 43.30 40.94
C THR A 195 -59.79 42.49 41.95
N GLN A 196 -59.22 41.45 42.55
CA GLN A 196 -59.84 40.70 43.64
C GLN A 196 -60.03 41.57 44.90
N GLY A 197 -59.07 42.43 45.21
CA GLY A 197 -59.17 43.43 46.28
C GLY A 197 -60.36 44.37 46.06
N PHE A 198 -60.49 44.93 44.85
CA PHE A 198 -61.62 45.76 44.46
C PHE A 198 -62.96 45.00 44.49
N GLN A 199 -62.99 43.75 44.05
CA GLN A 199 -64.22 42.94 44.11
C GLN A 199 -64.67 42.73 45.55
N ARG A 200 -63.75 42.40 46.47
CA ARG A 200 -64.08 42.24 47.89
C ARG A 200 -64.60 43.52 48.52
N THR A 201 -63.98 44.66 48.24
CA THR A 201 -64.48 45.95 48.76
C THR A 201 -65.86 46.29 48.18
N LEU A 202 -66.08 46.03 46.90
CA LEU A 202 -67.37 46.26 46.24
C LEU A 202 -68.46 45.31 46.76
N GLU A 203 -68.12 44.06 47.09
CA GLU A 203 -69.02 43.11 47.77
C GLU A 203 -69.37 43.58 49.19
N THR A 204 -68.39 44.07 49.96
CA THR A 204 -68.66 44.62 51.30
C THR A 204 -69.54 45.87 51.24
N GLU A 205 -69.34 46.75 50.25
CA GLU A 205 -70.21 47.92 50.04
C GLU A 205 -71.62 47.51 49.58
N ARG A 206 -71.75 46.49 48.72
CA ARG A 206 -73.06 45.93 48.36
C ARG A 206 -73.79 45.34 49.57
N GLN A 207 -73.07 44.65 50.46
CA GLN A 207 -73.65 44.13 51.71
C GLN A 207 -74.13 45.27 52.60
N ARG A 208 -73.33 46.33 52.78
CA ARG A 208 -73.74 47.55 53.50
C ARG A 208 -74.98 48.20 52.88
N GLN A 209 -75.03 48.31 51.55
CA GLN A 209 -76.21 48.83 50.86
C GLN A 209 -77.45 47.95 51.07
N LEU A 210 -77.30 46.63 51.07
CA LEU A 210 -78.40 45.71 51.36
C LEU A 210 -78.89 45.87 52.80
N GLU A 211 -78.00 45.98 53.78
CA GLU A 211 -78.34 46.25 55.19
C GLU A 211 -79.08 47.59 55.33
N MET A 212 -78.56 48.66 54.73
CA MET A 212 -79.21 49.97 54.70
C MET A 212 -80.58 49.92 54.01
N SER A 213 -80.72 49.14 52.93
CA SER A 213 -82.00 48.96 52.24
C SER A 213 -83.00 48.16 53.07
N ALA A 214 -82.55 47.14 53.81
CA ALA A 214 -83.37 46.36 54.71
C ALA A 214 -83.82 47.20 55.93
N GLU A 215 -82.94 48.05 56.46
CA GLU A 215 -83.30 49.04 57.48
C GLU A 215 -84.30 50.07 56.93
N ALA A 216 -84.08 50.57 55.71
CA ALA A 216 -85.03 51.46 55.05
C ALA A 216 -86.39 50.80 54.82
N GLU A 217 -86.44 49.51 54.44
CA GLU A 217 -87.69 48.75 54.35
C GLU A 217 -88.35 48.52 55.70
N ARG A 218 -87.58 48.23 56.76
CA ARG A 218 -88.11 48.15 58.13
C ARG A 218 -88.72 49.48 58.57
N LEU A 219 -88.04 50.59 58.29
CA LEU A 219 -88.56 51.93 58.55
C LEU A 219 -89.79 52.23 57.69
N ARG A 220 -89.81 51.80 56.43
CA ARG A 220 -90.98 51.93 55.54
C ARG A 220 -92.18 51.14 56.05
N LEU A 221 -91.96 49.91 56.52
CA LEU A 221 -93.00 49.09 57.13
C LEU A 221 -93.51 49.74 58.42
N ARG A 222 -92.61 50.29 59.25
CA ARG A 222 -92.97 51.06 60.44
C ARG A 222 -93.81 52.29 60.09
N VAL A 223 -93.41 53.04 59.05
CA VAL A 223 -94.18 54.18 58.54
C VAL A 223 -95.52 53.72 57.97
N ALA A 224 -95.58 52.61 57.22
CA ALA A 224 -96.82 52.08 56.69
C ALA A 224 -97.76 51.56 57.79
N GLU A 225 -97.24 50.99 58.88
CA GLU A 225 -98.00 50.65 60.09
C GLU A 225 -98.54 51.91 60.76
N MET A 226 -97.70 52.94 60.92
CA MET A 226 -98.13 54.24 61.45
C MET A 226 -99.19 54.90 60.55
N SER A 227 -99.03 54.85 59.22
CA SER A 227 -100.00 55.36 58.25
C SER A 227 -101.28 54.54 58.22
N ARG A 228 -101.22 53.22 58.40
CA ARG A 228 -102.43 52.37 58.56
C ARG A 228 -103.14 52.65 59.87
N ALA A 229 -102.41 52.91 60.95
CA ALA A 229 -102.98 53.35 62.22
C ALA A 229 -103.64 54.74 62.07
N GLN A 230 -103.00 55.63 61.31
CA GLN A 230 -103.53 56.96 60.98
C GLN A 230 -104.78 56.89 60.09
N ALA A 231 -104.77 56.03 59.05
CA ALA A 231 -105.92 55.78 58.19
C ALA A 231 -107.09 55.12 58.93
N ARG A 232 -106.83 54.22 59.90
CA ARG A 232 -107.88 53.69 60.78
C ARG A 232 -108.48 54.79 61.67
N ALA A 233 -107.65 55.67 62.22
CA ALA A 233 -108.12 56.83 62.97
C ALA A 233 -108.93 57.81 62.09
N GLU A 234 -108.54 57.99 60.82
CA GLU A 234 -109.29 58.80 59.85
C GLU A 234 -110.59 58.12 59.38
N GLU A 235 -110.61 56.81 59.18
CA GLU A 235 -111.83 56.06 58.85
C GLU A 235 -112.83 56.07 60.01
N ASP A 236 -112.37 55.98 61.26
CA ASP A 236 -113.22 56.17 62.43
C ASP A 236 -113.79 57.60 62.47
N ALA A 237 -112.97 58.62 62.19
CA ALA A 237 -113.43 60.00 62.06
C ALA A 237 -114.42 60.21 60.88
N GLN A 238 -114.25 59.49 59.76
CA GLN A 238 -115.14 59.55 58.59
C GLN A 238 -116.44 58.77 58.80
N ARG A 239 -116.45 57.67 59.56
CA ARG A 239 -117.67 56.95 59.95
C ARG A 239 -118.55 57.80 60.85
N PHE A 240 -117.97 58.56 61.77
CA PHE A 240 -118.71 59.56 62.55
C PHE A 240 -119.24 60.71 61.68
N ARG A 241 -118.51 61.14 60.64
CA ARG A 241 -119.00 62.15 59.68
C ARG A 241 -120.14 61.65 58.79
N LYS A 242 -120.06 60.44 58.25
CA LYS A 242 -121.11 59.88 57.38
C LYS A 242 -122.42 59.58 58.13
N GLN A 243 -122.34 59.21 59.41
CA GLN A 243 -123.53 59.12 60.27
C GLN A 243 -124.19 60.48 60.54
N ALA A 244 -123.42 61.57 60.52
CA ALA A 244 -123.94 62.92 60.71
C ALA A 244 -124.52 63.53 59.43
N GLU A 245 -123.95 63.24 58.26
CA GLU A 245 -124.34 63.83 56.97
C GLU A 245 -125.60 63.16 56.36
N GLU A 246 -125.79 61.84 56.50
CA GLU A 246 -126.96 61.14 55.94
C GLU A 246 -128.29 61.44 56.65
N ILE A 247 -128.26 61.92 57.89
CA ILE A 247 -129.49 62.27 58.64
C ILE A 247 -129.87 63.75 58.42
N GLY A 248 -128.90 64.63 58.21
CA GLY A 248 -129.15 66.08 58.17
C GLY A 248 -129.66 66.62 56.84
N GLU A 249 -129.21 66.07 55.71
CA GLU A 249 -129.68 66.53 54.39
C GLU A 249 -131.18 66.29 54.16
N ARG A 250 -131.85 65.48 55.01
CA ARG A 250 -133.32 65.38 55.03
C ARG A 250 -134.03 66.56 55.66
N LEU A 251 -133.36 67.43 56.40
CA LEU A 251 -134.02 68.53 57.10
C LEU A 251 -133.41 69.91 56.84
N HIS A 252 -132.59 70.07 55.79
CA HIS A 252 -132.27 71.39 55.23
C HIS A 252 -133.13 71.74 54.00
N ARG A 253 -134.43 71.44 54.09
CA ARG A 253 -135.46 72.06 53.25
C ARG A 253 -136.70 72.34 54.08
N THR A 254 -136.58 73.07 55.19
CA THR A 254 -137.66 73.93 55.73
C THR A 254 -137.31 74.73 57.01
N GLU A 255 -136.07 74.76 57.50
CA GLU A 255 -135.64 75.81 58.45
C GLU A 255 -134.63 76.74 57.77
N LEU A 256 -135.22 77.47 56.83
CA LEU A 256 -134.66 78.60 56.12
C LEU A 256 -134.97 79.84 56.97
N ALA A 257 -134.20 80.11 58.04
CA ALA A 257 -134.23 81.38 58.79
C ALA A 257 -133.09 81.56 59.83
N THR A 258 -132.25 82.58 59.58
CA THR A 258 -131.74 83.60 60.54
C THR A 258 -130.58 83.35 61.55
N GLN A 259 -129.61 84.32 61.51
CA GLN A 259 -128.84 84.99 62.61
C GLN A 259 -127.83 84.17 63.46
N GLU A 260 -126.75 84.66 64.09
CA GLU A 260 -125.93 85.91 64.16
C GLU A 260 -124.63 85.61 65.01
N LYS A 261 -123.50 86.33 64.75
CA LYS A 261 -122.42 86.91 65.65
C LYS A 261 -121.87 86.14 66.91
N VAL A 262 -120.63 86.24 67.46
CA VAL A 262 -119.45 87.17 67.41
C VAL A 262 -118.23 86.65 68.25
N THR A 263 -116.98 87.05 67.88
CA THR A 263 -115.67 87.10 68.62
C THR A 263 -114.90 85.82 68.98
N LEU A 264 -113.54 85.77 69.00
CA LEU A 264 -112.54 86.79 69.38
C LEU A 264 -111.17 86.62 68.69
N VAL A 265 -110.59 87.77 68.33
CA VAL A 265 -109.30 88.03 67.67
C VAL A 265 -108.22 88.32 68.72
N GLN A 266 -107.38 87.36 69.12
CA GLN A 266 -106.24 87.74 69.99
C GLN A 266 -104.96 86.92 69.91
N THR A 267 -104.78 86.08 68.90
CA THR A 267 -103.50 85.36 68.71
C THR A 267 -102.91 85.48 67.30
N LEU A 268 -103.56 86.21 66.38
CA LEU A 268 -103.13 86.40 64.99
C LEU A 268 -102.04 87.47 64.77
N GLU A 269 -101.53 88.16 65.80
CA GLU A 269 -100.52 89.22 65.61
C GLU A 269 -99.10 88.81 66.01
N THR A 270 -98.90 87.79 66.85
CA THR A 270 -97.59 87.52 67.47
C THR A 270 -96.67 86.59 66.69
N GLN A 271 -97.19 85.70 65.83
CA GLN A 271 -96.34 84.76 65.08
C GLN A 271 -95.95 85.24 63.69
N ARG A 272 -96.66 86.22 63.11
CA ARG A 272 -96.34 86.78 61.78
C ARG A 272 -95.01 87.55 61.77
N GLN A 273 -94.60 88.13 62.90
CA GLN A 273 -93.39 88.96 62.98
C GLN A 273 -92.07 88.16 63.06
N GLN A 274 -92.09 86.90 63.47
CA GLN A 274 -90.87 86.07 63.51
C GLN A 274 -90.51 85.47 62.14
N SER A 275 -91.51 85.14 61.32
CA SER A 275 -91.27 84.60 59.97
C SER A 275 -90.59 85.58 59.02
N ASP A 276 -90.73 86.89 59.25
CA ASP A 276 -90.13 87.91 58.39
C ASP A 276 -88.61 88.06 58.65
N GLN A 277 -88.11 87.76 59.86
CA GLN A 277 -86.68 87.87 60.20
C GLN A 277 -85.84 86.69 59.69
N ASP A 278 -86.41 85.49 59.59
CA ASP A 278 -85.70 84.32 59.07
C ASP A 278 -85.55 84.36 57.54
N ALA A 279 -86.45 85.07 56.84
CA ALA A 279 -86.39 85.21 55.39
C ALA A 279 -85.23 86.09 54.90
N GLU A 280 -84.79 87.09 55.68
CA GLU A 280 -83.67 87.97 55.31
C GLU A 280 -82.32 87.25 55.44
N ARG A 281 -82.10 86.46 56.50
CA ARG A 281 -80.86 85.69 56.70
C ARG A 281 -80.61 84.66 55.60
N LEU A 282 -81.67 84.06 55.07
CA LEU A 282 -81.57 83.11 53.95
C LEU A 282 -81.14 83.79 52.65
N ARG A 283 -81.49 85.06 52.43
CA ARG A 283 -81.10 85.79 51.20
C ARG A 283 -79.60 86.10 51.18
N GLU A 284 -79.01 86.43 52.33
CA GLU A 284 -77.56 86.67 52.42
C GLU A 284 -76.74 85.41 52.16
N ALA A 285 -77.14 84.26 52.73
CA ALA A 285 -76.48 82.98 52.50
C ALA A 285 -76.53 82.51 51.03
N ILE A 286 -77.64 82.78 50.32
CA ILE A 286 -77.78 82.46 48.89
C ILE A 286 -76.79 83.28 48.05
N ALA A 287 -76.60 84.57 48.36
CA ALA A 287 -75.69 85.43 47.63
C ALA A 287 -74.20 85.02 47.78
N GLU A 288 -73.81 84.48 48.93
CA GLU A 288 -72.45 83.93 49.14
C GLU A 288 -72.23 82.65 48.34
N LEU A 289 -73.20 81.72 48.34
CA LEU A 289 -73.12 80.48 47.56
C LEU A 289 -73.06 80.73 46.05
N GLU A 290 -73.74 81.76 45.54
CA GLU A 290 -73.67 82.12 44.12
C GLU A 290 -72.27 82.60 43.70
N ARG A 291 -71.54 83.29 44.58
CA ARG A 291 -70.16 83.73 44.32
C ARG A 291 -69.17 82.57 44.33
N GLU A 292 -69.32 81.60 45.23
CA GLU A 292 -68.47 80.40 45.24
C GLU A 292 -68.72 79.51 44.03
N LYS A 293 -69.99 79.34 43.63
CA LYS A 293 -70.36 78.60 42.42
C LYS A 293 -69.72 79.19 41.16
N ALA A 294 -69.60 80.51 41.07
CA ALA A 294 -68.95 81.17 39.93
C ALA A 294 -67.45 80.87 39.85
N LYS A 295 -66.73 80.80 40.98
CA LYS A 295 -65.30 80.48 41.02
C LYS A 295 -65.02 79.03 40.64
N LEU A 296 -65.78 78.08 41.20
CA LEU A 296 -65.63 76.65 40.89
C LEU A 296 -65.91 76.37 39.41
N LYS A 297 -66.82 77.12 38.78
CA LYS A 297 -67.11 76.99 37.36
C LYS A 297 -65.92 77.39 36.48
N GLN A 298 -65.22 78.47 36.82
CA GLN A 298 -64.01 78.89 36.08
C GLN A 298 -62.84 77.89 36.24
N GLU A 299 -62.65 77.33 37.43
CA GLU A 299 -61.60 76.31 37.65
C GLU A 299 -61.91 75.00 36.90
N ALA A 300 -63.18 74.60 36.84
CA ALA A 300 -63.61 73.44 36.06
C ALA A 300 -63.39 73.65 34.55
N GLU A 301 -63.71 74.83 34.01
CA GLU A 301 -63.48 75.18 32.60
C GLU A 301 -61.98 75.14 32.24
N LEU A 302 -61.10 75.61 33.12
CA LEU A 302 -59.65 75.60 32.88
C LEU A 302 -59.05 74.17 32.88
N LEU A 303 -59.51 73.31 33.80
CA LEU A 303 -59.09 71.91 33.87
C LEU A 303 -59.57 71.11 32.65
N GLN A 304 -60.77 71.42 32.15
CA GLN A 304 -61.34 70.78 30.98
C GLN A 304 -60.53 71.12 29.71
N LEU A 305 -60.19 72.40 29.53
CA LEU A 305 -59.36 72.85 28.40
C LEU A 305 -57.98 72.16 28.40
N LYS A 306 -57.34 72.06 29.57
CA LYS A 306 -56.04 71.41 29.73
C LYS A 306 -56.09 69.89 29.49
N SER A 307 -57.20 69.24 29.85
CA SER A 307 -57.43 67.83 29.55
C SER A 307 -57.62 67.58 28.05
N GLU A 308 -58.33 68.47 27.35
CA GLU A 308 -58.53 68.40 25.90
C GLU A 308 -57.20 68.57 25.15
N GLU A 309 -56.36 69.53 25.54
CA GLU A 309 -55.02 69.73 24.96
C GLU A 309 -54.08 68.53 25.18
N MET A 310 -54.09 67.90 26.36
CA MET A 310 -53.27 66.69 26.58
C MET A 310 -53.75 65.50 25.74
N GLN A 311 -55.07 65.36 25.52
CA GLN A 311 -55.62 64.29 24.69
C GLN A 311 -55.27 64.47 23.22
N THR A 312 -55.29 65.69 22.69
CA THR A 312 -54.90 65.95 21.30
C THR A 312 -53.42 65.65 21.07
N VAL A 313 -52.54 66.07 22.00
CA VAL A 313 -51.09 65.78 21.92
C VAL A 313 -50.81 64.27 21.97
N GLN A 314 -51.50 63.51 22.83
CA GLN A 314 -51.37 62.06 22.87
C GLN A 314 -51.86 61.38 21.58
N GLN A 315 -52.98 61.83 21.01
CA GLN A 315 -53.47 61.31 19.74
C GLN A 315 -52.49 61.60 18.59
N GLU A 316 -51.91 62.80 18.54
CA GLU A 316 -50.91 63.16 17.53
C GLU A 316 -49.63 62.32 17.64
N GLN A 317 -49.15 62.05 18.86
CA GLN A 317 -48.00 61.15 19.08
C GLN A 317 -48.27 59.73 18.59
N LEU A 318 -49.42 59.16 18.96
CA LEU A 318 -49.83 57.82 18.49
C LEU A 318 -49.94 57.75 16.96
N LEU A 319 -50.43 58.82 16.32
CA LEU A 319 -50.52 58.90 14.86
C LEU A 319 -49.13 58.96 14.20
N GLN A 320 -48.18 59.70 14.79
CA GLN A 320 -46.81 59.76 14.28
C GLN A 320 -46.08 58.42 14.45
N GLU A 321 -46.21 57.76 15.60
CA GLU A 321 -45.59 56.46 15.85
C GLU A 321 -46.15 55.38 14.92
N THR A 322 -47.47 55.35 14.72
CA THR A 322 -48.10 54.40 13.79
C THR A 322 -47.68 54.64 12.33
N GLN A 323 -47.51 55.89 11.90
CA GLN A 323 -46.98 56.21 10.58
C GLN A 323 -45.51 55.79 10.42
N ALA A 324 -44.67 56.02 11.43
CA ALA A 324 -43.26 55.62 11.41
C ALA A 324 -43.11 54.09 11.32
N LEU A 325 -43.90 53.34 12.10
CA LEU A 325 -43.97 51.89 12.02
C LEU A 325 -44.43 51.40 10.65
N GLN A 326 -45.47 52.00 10.06
CA GLN A 326 -45.92 51.62 8.71
C GLN A 326 -44.82 51.84 7.66
N GLN A 327 -44.07 52.94 7.75
CA GLN A 327 -42.96 53.20 6.83
C GLN A 327 -41.80 52.21 7.02
N SER A 328 -41.47 51.81 8.25
CA SER A 328 -40.44 50.80 8.48
C SER A 328 -40.87 49.43 7.96
N PHE A 329 -42.13 49.03 8.16
CA PHE A 329 -42.67 47.77 7.63
C PHE A 329 -42.65 47.73 6.10
N LEU A 330 -42.95 48.85 5.42
CA LEU A 330 -42.90 48.91 3.96
C LEU A 330 -41.45 48.78 3.43
N SER A 331 -40.48 49.45 4.07
CA SER A 331 -39.07 49.37 3.64
C SER A 331 -38.48 47.97 3.88
N GLU A 332 -38.81 47.34 5.01
CA GLU A 332 -38.40 45.97 5.30
C GLU A 332 -39.03 44.99 4.31
N LYS A 333 -40.33 45.13 4.01
CA LYS A 333 -41.01 44.30 3.00
C LYS A 333 -40.35 44.40 1.63
N ASP A 334 -40.00 45.61 1.18
CA ASP A 334 -39.33 45.80 -0.10
C ASP A 334 -37.93 45.18 -0.11
N SER A 335 -37.19 45.27 1.00
CA SER A 335 -35.88 44.64 1.15
C SER A 335 -35.96 43.11 1.11
N LEU A 336 -37.01 42.53 1.71
CA LEU A 336 -37.25 41.08 1.70
C LEU A 336 -37.63 40.58 0.30
N LEU A 337 -38.49 41.31 -0.41
CA LEU A 337 -38.85 40.99 -1.79
C LEU A 337 -37.65 41.04 -2.73
N GLN A 338 -36.72 41.98 -2.53
CA GLN A 338 -35.48 42.03 -3.32
C GLN A 338 -34.57 40.83 -3.02
N ARG A 339 -34.46 40.43 -1.75
CA ARG A 339 -33.69 39.23 -1.37
C ARG A 339 -34.31 37.95 -1.93
N GLU A 340 -35.63 37.82 -1.89
CA GLU A 340 -36.36 36.67 -2.45
C GLU A 340 -36.07 36.53 -3.96
N ARG A 341 -36.16 37.64 -4.72
CA ARG A 341 -35.82 37.64 -6.15
C ARG A 341 -34.37 37.24 -6.43
N PHE A 342 -33.43 37.69 -5.60
CA PHE A 342 -32.02 37.32 -5.75
C PHE A 342 -31.81 35.82 -5.48
N ILE A 343 -32.45 35.28 -4.44
CA ILE A 343 -32.41 33.86 -4.12
C ILE A 343 -33.02 33.02 -5.25
N GLU A 344 -34.15 33.45 -5.83
CA GLU A 344 -34.75 32.76 -6.98
C GLU A 344 -33.84 32.76 -8.22
N GLN A 345 -33.16 33.87 -8.51
CA GLN A 345 -32.21 33.95 -9.61
C GLN A 345 -31.00 33.04 -9.41
N GLU A 346 -30.42 33.02 -8.20
CA GLU A 346 -29.31 32.12 -7.87
C GLU A 346 -29.74 30.65 -7.90
N LYS A 347 -30.93 30.34 -7.40
CA LYS A 347 -31.52 29.00 -7.50
C LYS A 347 -31.64 28.54 -8.95
N ALA A 348 -32.14 29.40 -9.85
CA ALA A 348 -32.27 29.07 -11.27
C ALA A 348 -30.90 28.81 -11.95
N LYS A 349 -29.85 29.57 -11.59
CA LYS A 349 -28.50 29.33 -12.10
C LYS A 349 -27.93 28.00 -11.59
N LEU A 350 -28.13 27.70 -10.31
CA LEU A 350 -27.67 26.44 -9.71
C LEU A 350 -28.40 25.24 -10.33
N GLU A 351 -29.70 25.36 -10.60
CA GLU A 351 -30.46 24.33 -11.32
C GLU A 351 -29.91 24.08 -12.73
N GLN A 352 -29.53 25.14 -13.47
CA GLN A 352 -28.89 24.98 -14.79
C GLN A 352 -27.52 24.29 -14.70
N LEU A 353 -26.66 24.71 -13.77
CA LEU A 353 -25.35 24.09 -13.56
C LEU A 353 -25.48 22.61 -13.17
N PHE A 354 -26.47 22.28 -12.33
CA PHE A 354 -26.75 20.90 -11.97
C PHE A 354 -27.19 20.07 -13.18
N GLN A 355 -28.07 20.61 -14.05
CA GLN A 355 -28.48 19.92 -15.27
C GLN A 355 -27.30 19.67 -16.22
N ASP A 356 -26.40 20.64 -16.37
CA ASP A 356 -25.20 20.50 -17.19
C ASP A 356 -24.24 19.44 -16.66
N GLU A 357 -24.01 19.40 -15.35
CA GLU A 357 -23.17 18.36 -14.70
C GLU A 357 -23.81 16.98 -14.82
N VAL A 358 -25.13 16.86 -14.67
CA VAL A 358 -25.84 15.59 -14.90
C VAL A 358 -25.69 15.14 -16.35
N ALA A 359 -25.80 16.03 -17.32
CA ALA A 359 -25.62 15.71 -18.74
C ALA A 359 -24.18 15.27 -19.06
N LYS A 360 -23.17 15.93 -18.48
CA LYS A 360 -21.76 15.50 -18.60
C LYS A 360 -21.53 14.12 -17.99
N ALA A 361 -22.07 13.87 -16.80
CA ALA A 361 -21.96 12.58 -16.13
C ALA A 361 -22.63 11.45 -16.93
N GLN A 362 -23.75 11.72 -17.58
CA GLN A 362 -24.40 10.76 -18.48
C GLN A 362 -23.53 10.43 -19.70
N LYS A 363 -22.97 11.44 -20.38
CA LYS A 363 -22.06 11.23 -21.52
C LYS A 363 -20.82 10.43 -21.13
N LEU A 364 -20.23 10.73 -19.97
CA LEU A 364 -19.07 9.99 -19.48
C LEU A 364 -19.40 8.51 -19.19
N ARG A 365 -20.59 8.23 -18.64
CA ARG A 365 -21.06 6.86 -18.42
C ARG A 365 -21.27 6.10 -19.73
N GLU A 366 -21.85 6.75 -20.75
CA GLU A 366 -22.02 6.14 -22.08
C GLU A 366 -20.67 5.84 -22.73
N GLU A 367 -19.69 6.73 -22.60
CA GLU A 367 -18.34 6.51 -23.11
C GLU A 367 -17.62 5.36 -22.38
N GLN A 368 -17.74 5.30 -21.06
CA GLN A 368 -17.22 4.16 -20.28
C GLN A 368 -17.86 2.83 -20.69
N GLN A 369 -19.17 2.80 -20.93
CA GLN A 369 -19.86 1.60 -21.41
C GLN A 369 -19.35 1.16 -22.80
N ARG A 370 -19.11 2.11 -23.71
CA ARG A 370 -18.53 1.80 -25.03
C ARG A 370 -17.13 1.22 -24.91
N GLN A 371 -16.28 1.82 -24.08
CA GLN A 371 -14.92 1.31 -23.82
C GLN A 371 -14.97 -0.10 -23.21
N GLN A 372 -15.88 -0.34 -22.26
CA GLN A 372 -16.03 -1.65 -21.64
C GLN A 372 -16.46 -2.73 -22.65
N GLN A 373 -17.40 -2.40 -23.54
CA GLN A 373 -17.82 -3.31 -24.60
C GLN A 373 -16.68 -3.61 -25.59
N GLN A 374 -15.87 -2.61 -25.95
CA GLN A 374 -14.72 -2.80 -26.83
C GLN A 374 -13.68 -3.72 -26.18
N MET A 375 -13.34 -3.48 -24.91
CA MET A 375 -12.42 -4.34 -24.15
C MET A 375 -12.94 -5.78 -24.03
N GLU A 376 -14.25 -5.98 -23.88
CA GLU A 376 -14.86 -7.30 -23.81
C GLU A 376 -14.82 -8.04 -25.15
N GLN A 377 -15.00 -7.34 -26.27
CA GLN A 377 -14.82 -7.89 -27.62
C GLN A 377 -13.36 -8.28 -27.88
N GLU A 378 -12.40 -7.42 -27.54
CA GLU A 378 -10.97 -7.72 -27.67
C GLU A 378 -10.57 -8.92 -26.82
N LYS A 379 -11.09 -9.01 -25.59
CA LYS A 379 -10.90 -10.18 -24.72
C LYS A 379 -11.44 -11.45 -25.37
N GLN A 380 -12.64 -11.42 -25.96
CA GLN A 380 -13.21 -12.58 -26.66
C GLN A 380 -12.35 -13.02 -27.85
N GLN A 381 -11.84 -12.06 -28.64
CA GLN A 381 -10.93 -12.35 -29.75
C GLN A 381 -9.60 -12.97 -29.29
N LEU A 382 -9.02 -12.44 -28.21
CA LEU A 382 -7.81 -12.98 -27.59
C LEU A 382 -8.03 -14.41 -27.08
N VAL A 383 -9.14 -14.68 -26.41
CA VAL A 383 -9.47 -16.04 -25.93
C VAL A 383 -9.59 -17.02 -27.10
N ALA A 384 -10.27 -16.63 -28.18
CA ALA A 384 -10.38 -17.48 -29.37
C ALA A 384 -9.01 -17.77 -30.01
N SER A 385 -8.15 -16.75 -30.15
CA SER A 385 -6.77 -16.91 -30.64
C SER A 385 -5.96 -17.86 -29.75
N MET A 386 -6.08 -17.73 -28.42
CA MET A 386 -5.38 -18.59 -27.47
C MET A 386 -5.88 -20.03 -27.52
N GLU A 387 -7.18 -20.26 -27.70
CA GLU A 387 -7.73 -21.60 -27.89
C GLU A 387 -7.23 -22.25 -29.18
N GLU A 388 -7.13 -21.51 -30.27
CA GLU A 388 -6.53 -22.00 -31.52
C GLU A 388 -5.05 -22.36 -31.35
N ALA A 389 -4.27 -21.50 -30.67
CA ALA A 389 -2.88 -21.77 -30.36
C ALA A 389 -2.73 -23.06 -29.52
N ARG A 390 -3.59 -23.25 -28.52
CA ARG A 390 -3.59 -24.43 -27.66
C ARG A 390 -3.95 -25.70 -28.43
N ARG A 391 -4.89 -25.63 -29.37
CA ARG A 391 -5.21 -26.76 -30.27
C ARG A 391 -4.01 -27.13 -31.16
N ARG A 392 -3.30 -26.14 -31.71
CA ARG A 392 -2.08 -26.37 -32.51
C ARG A 392 -0.97 -27.01 -31.67
N GLN A 393 -0.79 -26.56 -30.43
CA GLN A 393 0.17 -27.16 -29.51
C GLN A 393 -0.16 -28.63 -29.23
N HIS A 394 -1.42 -28.94 -28.88
CA HIS A 394 -1.83 -30.32 -28.63
C HIS A 394 -1.60 -31.22 -29.86
N ALA A 395 -1.92 -30.74 -31.07
CA ALA A 395 -1.67 -31.50 -32.30
C ALA A 395 -0.15 -31.75 -32.53
N ALA A 396 0.70 -30.79 -32.20
CA ALA A 396 2.15 -30.96 -32.28
C ALA A 396 2.67 -31.97 -31.24
N GLU A 397 2.17 -31.92 -30.01
CA GLU A 397 2.51 -32.87 -28.94
C GLU A 397 2.10 -34.30 -29.29
N GLU A 398 0.89 -34.50 -29.83
CA GLU A 398 0.47 -35.81 -30.34
C GLU A 398 1.36 -36.30 -31.49
N GLY A 399 1.78 -35.39 -32.38
CA GLY A 399 2.72 -35.69 -33.45
C GLY A 399 4.08 -36.17 -32.93
N VAL A 400 4.61 -35.53 -31.88
CA VAL A 400 5.85 -35.95 -31.22
C VAL A 400 5.68 -37.30 -30.53
N ARG A 401 4.56 -37.51 -29.85
CA ARG A 401 4.27 -38.76 -29.15
C ARG A 401 4.20 -39.96 -30.11
N ARG A 402 3.55 -39.80 -31.28
CA ARG A 402 3.55 -40.81 -32.34
C ARG A 402 4.95 -41.14 -32.84
N LYS A 403 5.79 -40.11 -33.04
CA LYS A 403 7.19 -40.31 -33.45
C LYS A 403 8.03 -41.01 -32.37
N GLN A 404 7.79 -40.72 -31.09
CA GLN A 404 8.46 -41.41 -29.98
C GLN A 404 8.08 -42.90 -29.92
N GLU A 405 6.80 -43.23 -30.11
CA GLU A 405 6.35 -44.63 -30.17
C GLU A 405 6.96 -45.38 -31.36
N GLU A 406 7.10 -44.73 -32.52
CA GLU A 406 7.76 -45.30 -33.70
C GLU A 406 9.25 -45.52 -33.46
N LEU A 407 9.94 -44.58 -32.82
CA LEU A 407 11.35 -44.69 -32.46
C LEU A 407 11.61 -45.84 -31.47
N GLN A 408 10.73 -46.00 -30.47
CA GLN A 408 10.81 -47.11 -29.52
C GLN A 408 10.63 -48.47 -30.20
N ARG A 409 9.74 -48.59 -31.18
CA ARG A 409 9.58 -49.82 -31.97
C ARG A 409 10.84 -50.15 -32.77
N LEU A 410 11.46 -49.14 -33.38
CA LEU A 410 12.72 -49.31 -34.11
C LEU A 410 13.87 -49.72 -33.19
N GLU A 411 13.96 -49.13 -31.99
CA GLU A 411 14.94 -49.56 -30.98
C GLU A 411 14.75 -51.00 -30.53
N GLN A 412 13.50 -51.43 -30.30
CA GLN A 412 13.20 -52.82 -29.96
C GLN A 412 13.61 -53.78 -31.08
N GLN A 413 13.36 -53.42 -32.34
CA GLN A 413 13.82 -54.20 -33.50
C GLN A 413 15.35 -54.27 -33.56
N ARG A 414 16.04 -53.14 -33.33
CA ARG A 414 17.51 -53.10 -33.29
C ARG A 414 18.07 -54.00 -32.19
N GLN A 415 17.50 -53.95 -30.99
CA GLN A 415 17.91 -54.82 -29.88
C GLN A 415 17.67 -56.31 -30.16
N GLN A 416 16.57 -56.66 -30.82
CA GLN A 416 16.33 -58.04 -31.26
C GLN A 416 17.39 -58.47 -32.29
N GLN A 417 17.73 -57.60 -33.24
CA GLN A 417 18.76 -57.87 -34.23
C GLN A 417 20.15 -58.02 -33.61
N GLU A 418 20.50 -57.17 -32.64
CA GLU A 418 21.75 -57.28 -31.87
C GLU A 418 21.82 -58.61 -31.09
N LYS A 419 20.72 -59.08 -30.49
CA LYS A 419 20.67 -60.39 -29.82
C LYS A 419 20.91 -61.54 -30.79
N LEU A 420 20.28 -61.53 -31.95
CA LEU A 420 20.49 -62.54 -32.98
C LEU A 420 21.95 -62.56 -33.46
N LEU A 421 22.53 -61.39 -33.70
CA LEU A 421 23.95 -61.25 -34.07
C LEU A 421 24.89 -61.69 -32.93
N ALA A 422 24.52 -61.46 -31.67
CA ALA A 422 25.29 -61.91 -30.52
C ALA A 422 25.27 -63.44 -30.38
N GLU A 423 24.11 -64.08 -30.57
CA GLU A 423 23.97 -65.54 -30.59
C GLU A 423 24.77 -66.16 -31.74
N GLU A 424 24.73 -65.55 -32.93
CA GLU A 424 25.51 -66.01 -34.08
C GLU A 424 27.02 -65.85 -33.85
N ASN A 425 27.46 -64.72 -33.28
CA ASN A 425 28.85 -64.52 -32.87
C ASN A 425 29.28 -65.50 -31.77
N GLN A 426 28.40 -65.85 -30.84
CA GLN A 426 28.70 -66.84 -29.81
C GLN A 426 28.90 -68.22 -30.44
N ARG A 427 28.04 -68.64 -31.37
CA ARG A 427 28.23 -69.88 -32.13
C ARG A 427 29.52 -69.87 -32.95
N LEU A 428 29.88 -68.74 -33.55
CA LEU A 428 31.15 -68.60 -34.28
C LEU A 428 32.35 -68.70 -33.34
N ARG A 429 32.27 -68.14 -32.13
CA ARG A 429 33.31 -68.26 -31.09
C ARG A 429 33.45 -69.69 -30.58
N GLU A 430 32.36 -70.39 -30.35
CA GLU A 430 32.38 -71.81 -29.98
C GLU A 430 33.01 -72.66 -31.09
N ARG A 431 32.73 -72.33 -32.35
CA ARG A 431 33.35 -72.99 -33.51
C ARG A 431 34.84 -72.69 -33.65
N LEU A 432 35.24 -71.44 -33.39
CA LEU A 432 36.65 -71.04 -33.32
C LEU A 432 37.36 -71.74 -32.18
N GLN A 433 36.75 -71.87 -31.00
CA GLN A 433 37.32 -72.61 -29.87
C GLN A 433 37.49 -74.09 -30.20
N HIS A 434 36.53 -74.73 -30.87
CA HIS A 434 36.66 -76.12 -31.30
C HIS A 434 37.81 -76.30 -32.31
N LEU A 435 37.95 -75.37 -33.25
CA LEU A 435 39.06 -75.35 -34.22
C LEU A 435 40.41 -75.04 -33.55
N GLU A 436 40.43 -74.16 -32.55
CA GLU A 436 41.61 -73.84 -31.74
C GLU A 436 42.00 -75.01 -30.84
N GLU A 437 41.04 -75.76 -30.28
CA GLU A 437 41.30 -76.99 -29.51
C GLU A 437 41.83 -78.10 -30.42
N GLU A 438 41.32 -78.23 -31.64
CA GLU A 438 41.88 -79.11 -32.68
C GLU A 438 43.30 -78.68 -33.08
N HIS A 439 43.56 -77.38 -33.23
CA HIS A 439 44.90 -76.85 -33.48
C HIS A 439 45.84 -76.98 -32.27
N ARG A 440 45.31 -76.86 -31.05
CA ARG A 440 46.08 -76.99 -29.80
C ARG A 440 46.41 -78.45 -29.52
N ALA A 441 45.54 -79.38 -29.89
CA ALA A 441 45.82 -80.81 -29.92
C ALA A 441 46.88 -81.17 -30.98
N ALA A 442 46.88 -80.46 -32.12
CA ALA A 442 47.92 -80.61 -33.15
C ALA A 442 49.28 -79.97 -32.76
N LEU A 443 49.26 -78.89 -31.98
CA LEU A 443 50.47 -78.19 -31.50
C LEU A 443 51.05 -78.78 -30.20
N ALA A 444 50.31 -79.64 -29.49
CA ALA A 444 50.80 -80.35 -28.30
C ALA A 444 51.78 -81.51 -28.62
N HIS A 445 52.24 -81.63 -29.87
CA HIS A 445 53.18 -82.66 -30.33
C HIS A 445 54.52 -82.12 -30.87
N SER A 446 54.91 -80.87 -30.56
CA SER A 446 56.24 -80.38 -30.92
C SER A 446 56.77 -79.32 -29.95
N GLU A 447 57.71 -79.78 -29.12
CA GLU A 447 58.88 -79.08 -28.57
C GLU A 447 58.73 -77.96 -27.52
N GLU A 448 59.25 -78.33 -26.34
CA GLU A 448 60.01 -77.52 -25.39
C GLU A 448 61.05 -76.55 -26.02
N ILE A 449 61.23 -75.39 -25.37
CA ILE A 449 62.50 -74.67 -25.02
C ILE A 449 62.34 -73.12 -25.10
N ALA A 450 62.27 -72.53 -23.89
CA ALA A 450 62.95 -71.36 -23.34
C ALA A 450 63.07 -69.97 -24.05
N ALA A 451 62.73 -68.95 -23.24
CA ALA A 451 63.53 -67.75 -22.88
C ALA A 451 63.33 -66.38 -23.60
N SER A 452 62.72 -65.46 -22.84
CA SER A 452 63.32 -64.18 -22.37
C SER A 452 63.29 -62.88 -23.21
N GLN A 453 62.91 -61.80 -22.48
CA GLN A 453 63.11 -60.34 -22.71
C GLN A 453 62.17 -59.68 -23.76
N ALA A 454 61.67 -58.44 -23.62
CA ALA A 454 62.02 -57.26 -22.81
C ALA A 454 60.74 -56.41 -22.60
N ALA A 455 60.44 -55.88 -21.41
CA ALA A 455 60.81 -54.54 -20.92
C ALA A 455 59.75 -53.43 -21.13
N ALA A 456 59.51 -52.72 -20.02
CA ALA A 456 59.30 -51.28 -19.89
C ALA A 456 57.91 -50.63 -20.19
N ALA A 457 57.28 -50.24 -19.08
CA ALA A 457 57.00 -48.85 -18.69
C ALA A 457 55.74 -48.10 -19.16
N LYS A 458 55.10 -47.52 -18.12
CA LYS A 458 54.41 -46.21 -18.03
C LYS A 458 52.96 -46.08 -18.53
N ALA A 459 52.09 -46.11 -17.52
CA ALA A 459 51.06 -45.13 -17.17
C ALA A 459 50.98 -43.78 -17.96
N LEU A 460 49.76 -43.54 -18.48
CA LEU A 460 48.97 -42.29 -18.69
C LEU A 460 49.58 -41.19 -19.60
N PRO A 461 48.79 -40.27 -20.23
CA PRO A 461 47.36 -39.99 -20.07
C PRO A 461 46.56 -39.81 -21.40
N ASN A 462 45.30 -40.25 -21.45
CA ASN A 462 44.39 -39.79 -22.51
C ASN A 462 43.70 -38.49 -22.08
N GLY A 463 43.99 -37.43 -22.85
CA GLY A 463 42.98 -36.60 -23.53
C GLY A 463 41.89 -35.97 -22.68
N ARG A 464 42.07 -34.67 -22.43
CA ARG A 464 41.05 -33.71 -21.99
C ARG A 464 39.85 -33.70 -22.93
N ASP A 465 38.65 -33.84 -22.37
CA ASP A 465 37.49 -33.10 -22.87
C ASP A 465 37.42 -31.77 -22.11
N ALA A 466 37.37 -30.69 -22.87
CA ALA A 466 37.08 -29.35 -22.35
C ALA A 466 35.61 -29.29 -21.94
N PRO A 467 35.26 -28.85 -20.72
CA PRO A 467 33.93 -28.36 -20.44
C PRO A 467 33.91 -26.87 -20.75
N ASP A 468 33.45 -26.53 -21.95
CA ASP A 468 32.83 -25.22 -22.19
C ASP A 468 31.49 -25.22 -21.42
N GLY A 469 31.53 -24.68 -20.20
CA GLY A 469 30.38 -24.38 -19.38
C GLY A 469 30.69 -23.15 -18.53
N PRO A 470 29.73 -22.24 -18.29
CA PRO A 470 29.97 -21.05 -17.50
C PRO A 470 30.48 -21.49 -16.13
N ALA A 471 31.54 -20.82 -15.66
CA ALA A 471 32.21 -21.12 -14.40
C ALA A 471 31.18 -21.29 -13.27
N VAL A 472 31.02 -22.52 -12.79
CA VAL A 472 30.33 -22.79 -11.54
C VAL A 472 31.25 -22.22 -10.47
N GLU A 473 30.92 -21.03 -9.96
CA GLU A 473 31.55 -20.49 -8.75
C GLU A 473 31.52 -21.61 -7.70
N ALA A 474 32.71 -22.06 -7.28
CA ALA A 474 32.83 -23.11 -6.28
C ALA A 474 32.03 -22.68 -5.04
N GLU A 475 31.03 -23.48 -4.64
CA GLU A 475 30.25 -23.17 -3.45
C GLU A 475 31.21 -23.05 -2.26
N PRO A 476 31.16 -21.92 -1.50
CA PRO A 476 32.11 -21.72 -0.43
C PRO A 476 31.97 -22.83 0.61
N GLU A 477 33.09 -23.45 0.97
CA GLU A 477 33.14 -24.44 2.04
C GLU A 477 32.48 -23.85 3.30
N HIS A 478 31.65 -24.65 3.98
CA HIS A 478 31.04 -24.26 5.25
C HIS A 478 30.12 -23.02 5.18
N ALA A 479 29.17 -23.00 4.24
CA ALA A 479 28.23 -21.90 4.06
C ALA A 479 26.84 -22.13 4.68
N PHE A 480 26.29 -21.08 5.29
CA PHE A 480 24.98 -21.02 5.93
C PHE A 480 23.93 -20.44 4.98
N ASP A 481 22.65 -20.77 5.18
CA ASP A 481 21.54 -20.13 4.48
C ASP A 481 21.25 -18.74 5.03
N GLY A 482 21.59 -17.69 4.27
CA GLY A 482 21.21 -16.31 4.54
C GLY A 482 19.82 -15.95 4.00
N LEU A 483 19.57 -14.66 3.81
CA LEU A 483 18.26 -14.14 3.38
C LEU A 483 17.97 -14.38 1.89
N ARG A 484 18.99 -14.26 1.03
CA ARG A 484 18.92 -14.45 -0.43
C ARG A 484 20.08 -15.24 -0.99
N ARG A 485 21.20 -15.33 -0.26
CA ARG A 485 22.44 -15.98 -0.68
C ARG A 485 23.03 -16.79 0.47
N LYS A 486 23.87 -17.78 0.13
CA LYS A 486 24.67 -18.52 1.11
C LYS A 486 25.72 -17.59 1.75
N VAL A 487 25.94 -17.73 3.06
CA VAL A 487 26.86 -16.91 3.85
C VAL A 487 27.97 -17.81 4.40
N PRO A 488 29.23 -17.64 3.97
CA PRO A 488 30.34 -18.46 4.48
C PRO A 488 30.60 -18.20 5.97
N ALA A 489 31.00 -19.24 6.70
CA ALA A 489 31.29 -19.18 8.14
C ALA A 489 32.30 -18.08 8.52
N GLN A 490 33.32 -17.87 7.69
CA GLN A 490 34.33 -16.83 7.88
C GLN A 490 33.70 -15.42 7.99
N ARG A 491 32.69 -15.11 7.16
CA ARG A 491 32.03 -13.80 7.19
C ARG A 491 31.23 -13.59 8.48
N LEU A 492 30.63 -14.64 9.02
CA LEU A 492 29.91 -14.56 10.30
C LEU A 492 30.90 -14.35 11.46
N GLN A 493 32.12 -14.88 11.35
CA GLN A 493 33.18 -14.65 12.32
C GLN A 493 33.73 -13.22 12.25
N GLU A 494 33.93 -12.66 11.06
CA GLU A 494 34.36 -11.26 10.87
C GLU A 494 33.45 -10.24 11.56
N VAL A 495 32.14 -10.53 11.63
CA VAL A 495 31.14 -9.66 12.26
C VAL A 495 30.82 -10.05 13.71
N GLY A 496 31.57 -10.99 14.29
CA GLY A 496 31.43 -11.41 15.68
C GLY A 496 30.20 -12.26 15.99
N ILE A 497 29.50 -12.79 14.97
CA ILE A 497 28.36 -13.69 15.15
C ILE A 497 28.84 -15.11 15.51
N LEU A 498 29.92 -15.56 14.88
CA LEU A 498 30.61 -16.80 15.25
C LEU A 498 31.93 -16.47 15.94
N SER A 499 32.24 -17.21 16.99
CA SER A 499 33.55 -17.15 17.63
C SER A 499 34.61 -17.84 16.77
N THR A 500 35.87 -17.42 16.95
CA THR A 500 37.02 -18.06 16.29
C THR A 500 37.11 -19.56 16.63
N GLU A 501 36.73 -19.96 17.84
CA GLU A 501 36.69 -21.36 18.27
C GLU A 501 35.62 -22.18 17.54
N GLU A 502 34.46 -21.60 17.25
CA GLU A 502 33.39 -22.27 16.49
C GLU A 502 33.80 -22.48 15.04
N LEU A 503 34.45 -21.48 14.42
CA LEU A 503 34.97 -21.62 13.07
C LEU A 503 36.03 -22.73 12.99
N GLN A 504 36.92 -22.83 13.98
CA GLN A 504 37.91 -23.91 14.06
C GLN A 504 37.27 -25.28 14.27
N ARG A 505 36.28 -25.39 15.17
CA ARG A 505 35.53 -26.64 15.38
C ARG A 505 34.80 -27.09 14.11
N LEU A 506 34.27 -26.14 13.35
CA LEU A 506 33.59 -26.41 12.10
C LEU A 506 34.57 -26.88 11.00
N ALA A 507 35.73 -26.23 10.87
CA ALA A 507 36.81 -26.65 9.96
C ALA A 507 37.39 -28.03 10.33
N GLN A 508 37.37 -28.39 11.61
CA GLN A 508 37.80 -29.71 12.11
C GLN A 508 36.70 -30.78 12.03
N GLY A 509 35.48 -30.43 11.56
CA GLY A 509 34.35 -31.34 11.48
C GLY A 509 33.76 -31.78 12.83
N ARG A 510 34.11 -31.09 13.93
CA ARG A 510 33.58 -31.37 15.29
C ARG A 510 32.17 -30.83 15.51
N THR A 511 31.78 -29.84 14.72
CA THR A 511 30.45 -29.25 14.72
C THR A 511 30.00 -29.08 13.27
N THR A 512 28.71 -29.23 13.01
CA THR A 512 28.16 -29.07 11.65
C THR A 512 27.55 -27.69 11.44
N VAL A 513 27.41 -27.28 10.18
CA VAL A 513 26.70 -26.04 9.79
C VAL A 513 25.25 -26.10 10.27
N ALA A 514 24.59 -27.26 10.18
CA ALA A 514 23.21 -27.45 10.60
C ALA A 514 23.03 -27.22 12.11
N GLU A 515 23.94 -27.74 12.94
CA GLU A 515 23.89 -27.55 14.40
C GLU A 515 24.08 -26.07 14.78
N LEU A 516 25.05 -25.38 14.18
CA LEU A 516 25.26 -23.95 14.44
C LEU A 516 24.12 -23.09 13.91
N ALA A 517 23.53 -23.44 12.75
CA ALA A 517 22.41 -22.71 12.17
C ALA A 517 21.11 -22.83 13.00
N GLN A 518 20.96 -23.89 13.80
CA GLN A 518 19.80 -24.09 14.68
C GLN A 518 19.88 -23.27 15.97
N ARG A 519 21.07 -22.85 16.40
CA ARG A 519 21.22 -22.02 17.60
C ARG A 519 20.57 -20.66 17.38
N GLU A 520 19.80 -20.18 18.37
CA GLU A 520 19.04 -18.94 18.24
C GLU A 520 19.94 -17.71 18.02
N ASP A 521 21.13 -17.68 18.65
CA ASP A 521 22.12 -16.61 18.53
C ASP A 521 22.71 -16.48 17.12
N VAL A 522 22.78 -17.55 16.34
CA VAL A 522 23.22 -17.50 14.94
C VAL A 522 22.02 -17.33 13.99
N ARG A 523 20.93 -18.07 14.24
CA ARG A 523 19.73 -18.09 13.40
C ARG A 523 19.11 -16.71 13.22
N HIS A 524 19.07 -15.89 14.28
CA HIS A 524 18.47 -14.57 14.18
C HIS A 524 19.27 -13.59 13.32
N TYR A 525 20.58 -13.78 13.15
CA TYR A 525 21.35 -12.98 12.20
C TYR A 525 21.23 -13.50 10.77
N LEU A 526 21.12 -14.82 10.57
CA LEU A 526 20.97 -15.41 9.24
C LEU A 526 19.60 -15.12 8.62
N GLN A 527 18.53 -15.39 9.36
CA GLN A 527 17.15 -15.34 8.85
C GLN A 527 16.26 -14.36 9.61
N GLY A 528 16.64 -13.95 10.82
CA GLY A 528 15.82 -13.08 11.66
C GLY A 528 15.03 -13.82 12.72
N ARG A 529 14.51 -13.02 13.65
CA ARG A 529 13.38 -13.40 14.51
C ARG A 529 12.08 -13.31 13.71
N SER A 530 11.06 -14.04 14.14
CA SER A 530 9.73 -13.89 13.52
C SER A 530 9.26 -12.44 13.64
N GLY A 531 8.83 -11.85 12.52
CA GLY A 531 8.00 -10.66 12.51
C GLY A 531 6.53 -11.00 12.75
N ILE A 532 5.66 -10.00 12.61
CA ILE A 532 4.21 -10.17 12.64
C ILE A 532 3.82 -10.95 11.37
N ALA A 533 3.50 -12.23 11.51
CA ALA A 533 3.25 -13.14 10.39
C ALA A 533 1.82 -13.05 9.83
N GLY A 534 0.86 -12.71 10.68
CA GLY A 534 -0.54 -12.68 10.31
C GLY A 534 -1.43 -12.28 11.47
N LEU A 535 -2.71 -12.62 11.34
CA LEU A 535 -3.74 -12.29 12.31
C LEU A 535 -4.32 -13.56 12.91
N LEU A 536 -4.69 -13.48 14.19
CA LEU A 536 -5.40 -14.53 14.90
C LEU A 536 -6.77 -14.02 15.30
N LEU A 537 -7.82 -14.63 14.73
CA LEU A 537 -9.21 -14.31 15.08
C LEU A 537 -9.69 -15.16 16.25
N LYS A 538 -10.29 -14.50 17.23
CA LYS A 538 -10.87 -15.15 18.42
C LYS A 538 -12.39 -15.01 18.43
N PRO A 539 -13.12 -15.99 18.99
CA PRO A 539 -12.62 -17.15 19.76
C PRO A 539 -12.19 -18.36 18.90
N ALA A 540 -12.43 -18.35 17.58
CA ALA A 540 -12.24 -19.51 16.71
C ALA A 540 -10.78 -19.98 16.52
N ASN A 541 -9.79 -19.20 16.99
CA ASN A 541 -8.36 -19.41 16.72
C ASN A 541 -8.06 -19.55 15.22
N GLU A 542 -8.81 -18.84 14.37
CA GLU A 542 -8.58 -18.87 12.93
C GLU A 542 -7.33 -18.05 12.61
N LYS A 543 -6.35 -18.69 11.95
CA LYS A 543 -5.11 -18.07 11.49
C LYS A 543 -5.32 -17.49 10.10
N LEU A 544 -5.03 -16.20 9.94
CA LEU A 544 -5.14 -15.51 8.65
C LEU A 544 -3.81 -14.89 8.25
N THR A 545 -3.52 -14.96 6.96
CA THR A 545 -2.47 -14.15 6.35
C THR A 545 -2.92 -12.68 6.35
N ILE A 546 -1.97 -11.74 6.33
CA ILE A 546 -2.28 -10.31 6.32
C ILE A 546 -3.09 -9.94 5.06
N TYR A 547 -2.74 -10.52 3.92
CA TYR A 547 -3.48 -10.33 2.67
C TYR A 547 -4.90 -10.94 2.72
N ALA A 548 -5.09 -12.09 3.36
CA ALA A 548 -6.43 -12.65 3.56
C ALA A 548 -7.28 -11.75 4.46
N ALA A 549 -6.70 -11.16 5.51
CA ALA A 549 -7.40 -10.20 6.36
C ALA A 549 -7.77 -8.92 5.60
N LEU A 550 -6.90 -8.42 4.71
CA LEU A 550 -7.21 -7.32 3.79
C LEU A 550 -8.41 -7.66 2.90
N ARG A 551 -8.39 -8.83 2.25
CA ARG A 551 -9.48 -9.28 1.37
C ARG A 551 -10.81 -9.44 2.09
N ARG A 552 -10.78 -9.80 3.38
CA ARG A 552 -11.94 -9.89 4.27
C ARG A 552 -12.32 -8.55 4.92
N GLN A 553 -11.63 -7.46 4.60
CA GLN A 553 -11.85 -6.11 5.18
C GLN A 553 -11.69 -6.03 6.71
N LEU A 554 -10.92 -6.96 7.30
CA LEU A 554 -10.58 -6.95 8.72
C LEU A 554 -9.46 -5.96 9.04
N LEU A 555 -8.64 -5.64 8.04
CA LEU A 555 -7.64 -4.58 8.08
C LEU A 555 -7.94 -3.55 6.99
N SER A 556 -7.66 -2.29 7.30
CA SER A 556 -7.65 -1.25 6.28
C SER A 556 -6.56 -1.54 5.22
N PRO A 557 -6.74 -1.14 3.96
CA PRO A 557 -5.72 -1.29 2.92
C PRO A 557 -4.36 -0.68 3.29
N GLY A 558 -4.36 0.46 3.99
CA GLY A 558 -3.14 1.10 4.47
C GLY A 558 -2.41 0.25 5.50
N THR A 559 -3.11 -0.19 6.55
CA THR A 559 -2.53 -1.01 7.62
C THR A 559 -1.97 -2.34 7.09
N ALA A 560 -2.72 -3.01 6.21
CA ALA A 560 -2.30 -4.28 5.63
C ALA A 560 -1.04 -4.14 4.76
N LEU A 561 -0.98 -3.09 3.93
CA LEU A 561 0.19 -2.81 3.09
C LEU A 561 1.44 -2.58 3.96
N ILE A 562 1.32 -1.75 4.99
CA ILE A 562 2.44 -1.41 5.87
C ILE A 562 3.03 -2.66 6.55
N LEU A 563 2.18 -3.57 7.03
CA LEU A 563 2.65 -4.80 7.66
C LEU A 563 3.28 -5.76 6.64
N LEU A 564 2.74 -5.85 5.43
CA LEU A 564 3.33 -6.65 4.35
C LEU A 564 4.68 -6.07 3.88
N GLU A 565 4.82 -4.74 3.82
CA GLU A 565 6.08 -4.07 3.53
C GLU A 565 7.13 -4.36 4.62
N ALA A 566 6.73 -4.35 5.90
CA ALA A 566 7.60 -4.72 7.00
C ALA A 566 8.06 -6.19 6.93
N GLN A 567 7.18 -7.11 6.53
CA GLN A 567 7.57 -8.51 6.25
C GLN A 567 8.58 -8.59 5.09
N ALA A 568 8.29 -7.93 3.97
CA ALA A 568 9.17 -7.91 2.81
C ALA A 568 10.55 -7.31 3.14
N ALA A 569 10.60 -6.20 3.89
CA ALA A 569 11.83 -5.53 4.29
C ALA A 569 12.61 -6.25 5.40
N SER A 570 11.97 -7.16 6.14
CA SER A 570 12.63 -8.00 7.15
C SER A 570 13.10 -9.36 6.60
N GLY A 571 12.86 -9.64 5.32
CA GLY A 571 13.41 -10.80 4.64
C GLY A 571 12.40 -11.57 3.81
N PHE A 572 11.23 -11.89 4.36
CA PHE A 572 10.30 -12.82 3.73
C PHE A 572 8.85 -12.46 4.05
N LEU A 573 7.97 -12.71 3.09
CA LEU A 573 6.53 -12.79 3.35
C LEU A 573 6.22 -14.11 4.04
N LEU A 574 5.41 -14.04 5.09
CA LEU A 574 5.14 -15.16 5.97
C LEU A 574 3.75 -15.75 5.68
N ASP A 575 3.69 -17.06 5.46
CA ASP A 575 2.44 -17.82 5.43
C ASP A 575 2.25 -18.53 6.79
N PRO A 576 1.46 -17.96 7.73
CA PRO A 576 1.24 -18.57 9.04
C PRO A 576 0.41 -19.85 8.99
N VAL A 577 -0.27 -20.15 7.88
CA VAL A 577 -1.07 -21.38 7.74
C VAL A 577 -0.18 -22.54 7.31
N ARG A 578 0.74 -22.30 6.37
CA ARG A 578 1.66 -23.34 5.87
C ARG A 578 3.05 -23.30 6.51
N ASN A 579 3.29 -22.34 7.40
CA ASN A 579 4.59 -22.05 8.02
C ASN A 579 5.73 -21.89 7.00
N ARG A 580 5.46 -21.14 5.91
CA ARG A 580 6.42 -20.91 4.83
C ARG A 580 6.91 -19.46 4.81
N ARG A 581 8.13 -19.28 4.34
CA ARG A 581 8.78 -18.00 4.11
C ARG A 581 9.05 -17.86 2.63
N LEU A 582 8.49 -16.84 2.00
CA LEU A 582 8.53 -16.65 0.56
C LEU A 582 9.12 -15.29 0.21
N THR A 583 9.83 -15.22 -0.92
CA THR A 583 10.15 -13.94 -1.56
C THR A 583 8.89 -13.30 -2.14
N VAL A 584 8.94 -12.00 -2.48
CA VAL A 584 7.76 -11.30 -3.02
C VAL A 584 7.26 -11.95 -4.31
N ASN A 585 8.16 -12.35 -5.21
CA ASN A 585 7.79 -13.00 -6.46
C ASN A 585 7.15 -14.37 -6.25
N GLU A 586 7.68 -15.17 -5.32
CA GLU A 586 7.11 -16.48 -4.96
C GLU A 586 5.73 -16.32 -4.30
N ALA A 587 5.59 -15.35 -3.39
CA ALA A 587 4.34 -15.10 -2.69
C ALA A 587 3.20 -14.70 -3.66
N VAL A 588 3.50 -13.91 -4.70
CA VAL A 588 2.51 -13.57 -5.74
C VAL A 588 2.19 -14.80 -6.60
N LYS A 589 3.20 -15.58 -6.99
CA LYS A 589 3.01 -16.81 -7.78
C LYS A 589 2.16 -17.84 -7.05
N GLU A 590 2.33 -17.96 -5.73
CA GLU A 590 1.58 -18.87 -4.87
C GLU A 590 0.25 -18.29 -4.35
N GLY A 591 -0.07 -17.04 -4.71
CA GLY A 591 -1.31 -16.37 -4.31
C GLY A 591 -1.38 -16.00 -2.81
N LEU A 592 -0.25 -15.98 -2.10
CA LEU A 592 -0.17 -15.46 -0.73
C LEU A 592 -0.45 -13.96 -0.69
N VAL A 593 -0.05 -13.23 -1.75
CA VAL A 593 -0.33 -11.81 -1.96
C VAL A 593 -0.84 -11.57 -3.38
N GLY A 594 -1.75 -10.62 -3.55
CA GLY A 594 -2.28 -10.25 -4.86
C GLY A 594 -1.29 -9.46 -5.73
N PRO A 595 -1.39 -9.56 -7.07
CA PRO A 595 -0.51 -8.87 -8.00
C PRO A 595 -0.56 -7.34 -7.88
N GLU A 596 -1.65 -6.78 -7.36
CA GLU A 596 -1.82 -5.34 -7.14
C GLU A 596 -0.83 -4.75 -6.13
N LEU A 597 -0.28 -5.57 -5.23
CA LEU A 597 0.72 -5.14 -4.25
C LEU A 597 2.15 -5.43 -4.70
N HIS A 598 2.34 -6.16 -5.81
CA HIS A 598 3.64 -6.69 -6.24
C HIS A 598 4.74 -5.62 -6.32
N HIS A 599 4.49 -4.53 -7.04
CA HIS A 599 5.49 -3.46 -7.22
C HIS A 599 5.85 -2.76 -5.90
N LYS A 600 4.87 -2.53 -5.02
CA LYS A 600 5.09 -1.88 -3.71
C LYS A 600 5.93 -2.77 -2.79
N LEU A 601 5.59 -4.05 -2.73
CA LEU A 601 6.32 -5.02 -1.92
C LEU A 601 7.71 -5.29 -2.47
N LEU A 602 7.89 -5.31 -3.79
CA LEU A 602 9.21 -5.42 -4.41
C LEU A 602 10.09 -4.21 -4.07
N SER A 603 9.49 -3.01 -3.97
CA SER A 603 10.20 -1.81 -3.52
C SER A 603 10.64 -1.92 -2.05
N ALA A 604 9.82 -2.51 -1.18
CA ALA A 604 10.20 -2.77 0.22
C ALA A 604 11.23 -3.92 0.35
N GLU A 605 11.14 -4.95 -0.50
CA GLU A 605 12.11 -6.07 -0.55
C GLU A 605 13.54 -5.59 -0.92
N ARG A 606 13.68 -4.44 -1.58
CA ARG A 606 14.99 -3.81 -1.82
C ARG A 606 15.73 -3.45 -0.54
N ALA A 607 15.04 -3.30 0.59
CA ALA A 607 15.67 -3.17 1.90
C ALA A 607 16.52 -4.41 2.28
N VAL A 608 16.23 -5.57 1.67
CA VAL A 608 16.95 -6.84 1.84
C VAL A 608 17.92 -7.09 0.70
N THR A 609 17.52 -6.83 -0.54
CA THR A 609 18.34 -7.10 -1.73
C THR A 609 19.25 -5.95 -2.14
N GLY A 610 19.16 -4.80 -1.48
CA GLY A 610 19.90 -3.58 -1.80
C GLY A 610 19.19 -2.66 -2.80
N TYR A 611 19.37 -1.37 -2.62
CA TYR A 611 18.97 -0.33 -3.58
C TYR A 611 20.10 -0.11 -4.56
N LYS A 612 19.80 0.03 -5.85
CA LYS A 612 20.82 0.35 -6.86
C LYS A 612 21.05 1.85 -6.87
N ASP A 613 22.26 2.29 -6.57
CA ASP A 613 22.66 3.70 -6.69
C ASP A 613 22.64 4.11 -8.18
N PRO A 614 21.86 5.13 -8.57
CA PRO A 614 21.81 5.61 -9.95
C PRO A 614 23.16 6.12 -10.49
N TYR A 615 24.05 6.58 -9.61
CA TYR A 615 25.32 7.21 -10.01
C TYR A 615 26.47 6.20 -10.11
N THR A 616 26.57 5.27 -9.15
CA THR A 616 27.67 4.27 -9.11
C THR A 616 27.26 2.91 -9.66
N GLY A 617 25.96 2.61 -9.72
CA GLY A 617 25.44 1.29 -10.07
C GLY A 617 25.59 0.24 -8.96
N GLU A 618 26.22 0.59 -7.84
CA GLU A 618 26.44 -0.29 -6.70
C GLU A 618 25.15 -0.54 -5.90
N GLN A 619 25.12 -1.66 -5.17
CA GLN A 619 24.04 -1.94 -4.23
C GLN A 619 24.34 -1.32 -2.87
N ILE A 620 23.48 -0.40 -2.45
CA ILE A 620 23.56 0.31 -1.18
C ILE A 620 22.46 -0.16 -0.22
N SER A 621 22.70 0.02 1.08
CA SER A 621 21.74 -0.36 2.13
C SER A 621 20.51 0.55 2.15
N LEU A 622 19.47 0.10 2.86
CA LEU A 622 18.27 0.88 3.13
C LEU A 622 18.60 2.26 3.72
N PHE A 623 19.50 2.29 4.69
CA PHE A 623 19.92 3.52 5.36
C PHE A 623 20.70 4.46 4.43
N GLN A 624 21.60 3.91 3.61
CA GLN A 624 22.34 4.70 2.63
C GLN A 624 21.43 5.26 1.53
N ALA A 625 20.43 4.48 1.09
CA ALA A 625 19.41 4.93 0.16
C ALA A 625 18.57 6.07 0.74
N MET A 626 18.25 6.01 2.05
CA MET A 626 17.59 7.08 2.77
C MET A 626 18.44 8.36 2.85
N LYS A 627 19.74 8.23 3.16
CA LYS A 627 20.67 9.38 3.18
C LYS A 627 20.89 10.03 1.81
N LYS A 628 20.65 9.27 0.73
CA LYS A 628 20.76 9.73 -0.66
C LYS A 628 19.40 10.12 -1.26
N ASP A 629 18.34 10.23 -0.45
CA ASP A 629 16.98 10.59 -0.86
C ASP A 629 16.39 9.68 -1.97
N LEU A 630 16.87 8.44 -2.10
CA LEU A 630 16.31 7.45 -3.03
C LEU A 630 14.99 6.84 -2.49
N ILE A 631 14.76 6.98 -1.18
CA ILE A 631 13.54 6.59 -0.49
C ILE A 631 13.10 7.74 0.42
N VAL A 632 11.79 7.89 0.59
CA VAL A 632 11.22 8.86 1.53
C VAL A 632 11.64 8.49 2.96
N ARG A 633 12.07 9.48 3.74
CA ARG A 633 12.64 9.28 5.08
C ARG A 633 11.69 8.54 6.02
N GLU A 634 10.41 8.92 6.13
CA GLU A 634 9.46 8.25 7.03
C GLU A 634 9.26 6.77 6.65
N HIS A 635 9.21 6.48 5.34
CA HIS A 635 9.11 5.12 4.84
C HIS A 635 10.38 4.32 5.19
N GLY A 636 11.57 4.90 5.00
CA GLY A 636 12.84 4.28 5.36
C GLY A 636 12.98 3.98 6.86
N ILE A 637 12.60 4.93 7.72
CA ILE A 637 12.58 4.78 9.19
C ILE A 637 11.72 3.57 9.58
N ARG A 638 10.52 3.47 9.02
CA ARG A 638 9.59 2.36 9.30
C ARG A 638 10.17 0.99 8.93
N LEU A 639 10.84 0.88 7.78
CA LEU A 639 11.47 -0.37 7.35
C LEU A 639 12.70 -0.71 8.21
N LEU A 640 13.50 0.29 8.60
CA LEU A 640 14.64 0.10 9.50
C LEU A 640 14.20 -0.40 10.87
N GLU A 641 13.13 0.18 11.42
CA GLU A 641 12.57 -0.22 12.70
C GLU A 641 12.12 -1.68 12.68
N ALA A 642 11.46 -2.12 11.59
CA ALA A 642 11.07 -3.50 11.39
C ALA A 642 12.28 -4.46 11.30
N GLN A 643 13.37 -4.06 10.64
CA GLN A 643 14.60 -4.86 10.57
C GLN A 643 15.25 -5.04 11.95
N ILE A 644 15.41 -3.94 12.69
CA ILE A 644 15.99 -3.93 14.03
C ILE A 644 15.17 -4.80 14.98
N ALA A 645 13.84 -4.65 14.96
CA ALA A 645 12.95 -5.46 15.77
C ALA A 645 12.97 -6.96 15.45
N THR A 646 13.28 -7.31 14.20
CA THR A 646 13.35 -8.70 13.73
C THR A 646 14.77 -9.27 13.73
N GLY A 647 15.73 -8.62 14.40
CA GLY A 647 17.05 -9.20 14.68
C GLY A 647 18.24 -8.30 14.37
N GLY A 648 18.04 -7.14 13.73
CA GLY A 648 19.14 -6.22 13.39
C GLY A 648 19.08 -5.72 11.94
N VAL A 649 19.96 -4.76 11.64
CA VAL A 649 20.06 -4.12 10.32
C VAL A 649 20.56 -5.13 9.29
N ILE A 650 19.99 -5.11 8.08
CA ILE A 650 20.34 -6.05 7.01
C ILE A 650 21.48 -5.50 6.15
N ASP A 651 22.51 -6.33 5.94
CA ASP A 651 23.54 -6.11 4.93
C ASP A 651 23.06 -6.68 3.58
N PRO A 652 22.73 -5.84 2.58
CA PRO A 652 22.17 -6.31 1.32
C PRO A 652 23.16 -7.08 0.45
N VAL A 653 24.46 -6.78 0.58
CA VAL A 653 25.52 -7.41 -0.23
C VAL A 653 25.85 -8.79 0.33
N ARG A 654 25.96 -8.90 1.66
CA ARG A 654 26.32 -10.13 2.35
C ARG A 654 25.14 -10.97 2.80
N SER A 655 23.91 -10.51 2.57
CA SER A 655 22.66 -11.26 2.73
C SER A 655 22.40 -11.84 4.13
N HIS A 656 22.84 -11.15 5.17
CA HIS A 656 22.54 -11.47 6.57
C HIS A 656 22.38 -10.18 7.39
N ARG A 657 21.81 -10.28 8.58
CA ARG A 657 21.76 -9.17 9.54
C ARG A 657 23.10 -9.02 10.25
N VAL A 658 23.43 -7.79 10.58
CA VAL A 658 24.65 -7.45 11.32
C VAL A 658 24.31 -6.84 12.69
N PRO A 659 25.18 -7.02 13.71
CA PRO A 659 25.11 -6.26 14.95
C PRO A 659 25.15 -4.73 14.71
N VAL A 660 24.60 -3.96 15.64
CA VAL A 660 24.45 -2.49 15.51
C VAL A 660 25.80 -1.79 15.38
N ASP A 661 26.77 -2.21 16.18
CA ASP A 661 28.17 -1.79 16.16
C ASP A 661 28.85 -2.03 14.81
N VAL A 662 28.62 -3.20 14.19
CA VAL A 662 29.10 -3.50 12.84
C VAL A 662 28.35 -2.67 11.78
N ALA A 663 27.04 -2.43 11.99
CA ALA A 663 26.24 -1.59 11.11
C ALA A 663 26.75 -0.14 11.08
N TYR A 664 27.20 0.40 12.23
CA TYR A 664 27.85 1.71 12.32
C TYR A 664 29.15 1.76 11.53
N GLN A 665 30.03 0.77 11.71
CA GLN A 665 31.31 0.71 11.01
C GLN A 665 31.15 0.65 9.49
N ARG A 666 30.11 -0.02 9.00
CA ARG A 666 29.80 -0.13 7.56
C ARG A 666 28.96 1.02 7.00
N GLY A 667 28.53 1.96 7.86
CA GLY A 667 27.63 3.04 7.46
C GLY A 667 26.26 2.55 7.00
N TYR A 668 25.80 1.40 7.50
CA TYR A 668 24.44 0.89 7.30
C TYR A 668 23.47 1.38 8.36
N PHE A 669 23.99 2.01 9.40
CA PHE A 669 23.24 2.66 10.47
C PHE A 669 24.15 3.72 11.11
N ASP A 670 23.60 4.62 11.94
CA ASP A 670 24.40 5.56 12.74
C ASP A 670 23.75 5.86 14.09
N GLU A 671 24.54 6.47 14.99
CA GLU A 671 24.08 6.80 16.34
C GLU A 671 22.94 7.81 16.35
N GLU A 672 22.92 8.75 15.39
CA GLU A 672 21.83 9.72 15.26
C GLU A 672 20.51 9.01 14.99
N MET A 673 20.48 8.08 14.02
CA MET A 673 19.29 7.29 13.73
C MET A 673 18.92 6.34 14.87
N SER A 674 19.89 5.81 15.63
CA SER A 674 19.60 5.03 16.84
C SER A 674 18.82 5.85 17.86
N ARG A 675 19.24 7.09 18.11
CA ARG A 675 18.52 8.00 19.04
C ARG A 675 17.11 8.32 18.54
N VAL A 676 16.95 8.51 17.24
CA VAL A 676 15.61 8.73 16.62
C VAL A 676 14.71 7.52 16.82
N LEU A 677 15.22 6.29 16.65
CA LEU A 677 14.42 5.07 16.83
C LEU A 677 14.19 4.70 18.30
N GLU A 678 15.07 5.15 19.21
CA GLU A 678 14.90 4.99 20.65
C GLU A 678 13.85 5.93 21.23
N ASP A 679 13.72 7.15 20.68
CA ASP A 679 12.69 8.10 21.09
C ASP A 679 11.35 7.80 20.37
N PRO A 680 10.29 7.40 21.11
CA PRO A 680 8.98 7.13 20.53
C PRO A 680 8.21 8.44 20.23
N SER A 681 8.81 9.32 19.44
CA SER A 681 8.16 10.49 18.86
C SER A 681 7.08 10.07 17.83
N ASP A 682 6.28 11.03 17.35
CA ASP A 682 5.24 10.71 16.36
C ASP A 682 5.84 10.23 15.02
N ASP A 683 7.05 10.71 14.69
CA ASP A 683 7.74 10.40 13.44
C ASP A 683 8.20 8.92 13.34
N THR A 684 8.31 8.21 14.47
CA THR A 684 8.70 6.79 14.52
C THR A 684 7.51 5.83 14.64
N LYS A 685 6.29 6.34 14.88
CA LYS A 685 5.07 5.54 15.04
C LYS A 685 4.39 5.22 13.70
N GLY A 686 5.12 4.52 12.84
CA GLY A 686 4.67 4.21 11.47
C GLY A 686 3.66 3.07 11.32
N PHE A 687 3.28 2.38 12.41
CA PHE A 687 2.36 1.24 12.41
C PHE A 687 1.07 1.55 13.16
N PHE A 688 -0.03 0.87 12.80
CA PHE A 688 -1.35 1.13 13.39
C PHE A 688 -1.90 -0.15 14.03
N ASP A 689 -2.31 -0.09 15.30
CA ASP A 689 -3.01 -1.20 15.95
C ASP A 689 -4.52 -1.14 15.65
N PRO A 690 -5.08 -2.13 14.92
CA PRO A 690 -6.50 -2.19 14.61
C PRO A 690 -7.42 -2.37 15.83
N ASN A 691 -6.90 -2.80 16.99
CA ASN A 691 -7.71 -2.98 18.19
C ASN A 691 -7.90 -1.67 18.97
N THR A 692 -6.81 -0.93 19.17
CA THR A 692 -6.81 0.28 20.00
C THR A 692 -6.90 1.57 19.19
N HIS A 693 -6.75 1.48 17.86
CA HIS A 693 -6.65 2.62 16.94
C HIS A 693 -5.50 3.58 17.26
N GLU A 694 -4.37 3.04 17.73
CA GLU A 694 -3.17 3.82 18.07
C GLU A 694 -2.07 3.66 17.02
N ASN A 695 -1.35 4.76 16.77
CA ASN A 695 -0.08 4.71 16.06
C ASN A 695 1.01 4.23 17.03
N LEU A 696 1.75 3.21 16.61
CA LEU A 696 2.77 2.52 17.38
C LEU A 696 4.02 2.34 16.54
N THR A 697 5.14 2.12 17.23
CA THR A 697 6.34 1.58 16.59
C THR A 697 6.13 0.08 16.30
N TYR A 698 6.83 -0.49 15.33
CA TYR A 698 6.80 -1.93 15.04
C TYR A 698 7.11 -2.78 16.27
N MET A 699 8.09 -2.37 17.09
CA MET A 699 8.45 -3.11 18.31
C MET A 699 7.29 -3.12 19.32
N GLN A 700 6.60 -1.98 19.48
CA GLN A 700 5.41 -1.89 20.34
C GLN A 700 4.29 -2.80 19.83
N LEU A 701 4.02 -2.79 18.53
CA LEU A 701 2.99 -3.66 17.93
C LEU A 701 3.37 -5.16 18.03
N LEU A 702 4.64 -5.49 17.84
CA LEU A 702 5.15 -6.86 17.97
C LEU A 702 5.01 -7.38 19.42
N ARG A 703 5.20 -6.53 20.43
CA ARG A 703 4.96 -6.87 21.85
C ARG A 703 3.49 -7.12 22.17
N ARG A 704 2.55 -6.63 21.34
CA ARG A 704 1.11 -6.93 21.45
C ARG A 704 0.73 -8.24 20.75
N CYS A 705 1.62 -8.82 19.95
CA CYS A 705 1.37 -10.07 19.23
C CYS A 705 1.60 -11.29 20.12
N VAL A 706 0.77 -12.32 19.92
CA VAL A 706 0.89 -13.62 20.60
C VAL A 706 1.64 -14.60 19.72
N ARG A 707 2.38 -15.54 20.33
CA ARG A 707 3.01 -16.62 19.57
C ARG A 707 1.97 -17.70 19.26
N ASP A 708 1.90 -18.08 17.99
CA ASP A 708 1.15 -19.26 17.58
C ASP A 708 1.80 -20.53 18.15
N PRO A 709 1.07 -21.38 18.90
CA PRO A 709 1.65 -22.58 19.50
C PRO A 709 2.23 -23.57 18.49
N ASP A 710 1.64 -23.67 17.30
CA ASP A 710 2.03 -24.67 16.29
C ASP A 710 3.26 -24.22 15.49
N THR A 711 3.31 -22.94 15.11
CA THR A 711 4.36 -22.42 14.21
C THR A 711 5.42 -21.57 14.92
N GLY A 712 5.14 -21.10 16.14
CA GLY A 712 5.98 -20.16 16.88
C GLY A 712 6.01 -18.74 16.30
N LEU A 713 5.21 -18.47 15.25
CA LEU A 713 5.14 -17.16 14.59
C LEU A 713 4.35 -16.15 15.43
N PHE A 714 4.70 -14.88 15.35
CA PHE A 714 3.93 -13.82 16.01
C PHE A 714 2.68 -13.48 15.22
N MET A 715 1.54 -13.53 15.88
CA MET A 715 0.22 -13.28 15.32
C MET A 715 -0.43 -12.09 16.03
N LEU A 716 -0.91 -11.13 15.26
CA LEU A 716 -1.69 -10.01 15.77
C LEU A 716 -3.11 -10.49 16.08
N GLN A 717 -3.48 -10.51 17.35
CA GLN A 717 -4.80 -10.93 17.77
C GLN A 717 -5.82 -9.81 17.51
N LEU A 718 -6.88 -10.08 16.75
CA LEU A 718 -7.99 -9.13 16.61
C LEU A 718 -9.05 -9.41 17.66
N ALA A 719 -9.46 -8.36 18.35
CA ALA A 719 -10.58 -8.40 19.27
C ALA A 719 -11.89 -8.62 18.51
N GLY A 720 -12.76 -9.49 19.04
CA GLY A 720 -14.04 -9.79 18.42
C GLY A 720 -15.03 -8.61 18.40
N PRO A 721 -16.04 -8.63 17.50
CA PRO A 721 -17.11 -7.64 17.50
C PRO A 721 -17.82 -7.62 18.86
N GLY A 722 -17.70 -6.52 19.61
CA GLY A 722 -18.24 -6.40 20.96
C GLY A 722 -17.23 -6.65 22.10
N SER A 723 -15.94 -6.75 21.81
CA SER A 723 -14.90 -6.75 22.85
C SER A 723 -14.98 -5.51 23.73
N ALA A 724 -14.70 -5.68 25.03
CA ALA A 724 -14.68 -4.59 26.01
C ALA A 724 -13.78 -3.42 25.56
N VAL A 725 -12.67 -3.72 24.87
CA VAL A 725 -11.75 -2.72 24.30
C VAL A 725 -12.48 -1.70 23.41
N HIS A 726 -13.35 -2.17 22.50
CA HIS A 726 -14.09 -1.30 21.58
C HIS A 726 -15.23 -0.53 22.26
N GLN A 727 -15.72 -1.04 23.40
CA GLN A 727 -16.85 -0.46 24.13
C GLN A 727 -16.42 0.54 25.21
N LEU A 728 -15.12 0.66 25.47
CA LEU A 728 -14.54 1.65 26.39
C LEU A 728 -14.51 3.03 25.72
N GLY A 729 -15.14 4.03 26.35
CA GLY A 729 -15.08 5.43 25.91
C GLY A 729 -13.68 6.04 26.07
N GLU A 730 -13.41 7.11 25.33
CA GLU A 730 -12.08 7.75 25.30
C GLU A 730 -11.62 8.28 26.67
N GLU A 731 -12.52 8.77 27.52
CA GLU A 731 -12.17 9.25 28.87
C GLU A 731 -11.58 8.14 29.75
N LEU A 732 -12.21 6.96 29.73
CA LEU A 732 -11.73 5.79 30.47
C LEU A 732 -10.42 5.24 29.88
N ARG A 733 -10.26 5.31 28.55
CA ARG A 733 -8.99 4.96 27.90
C ARG A 733 -7.87 5.92 28.29
N ALA A 734 -8.13 7.23 28.31
CA ALA A 734 -7.18 8.26 28.74
C ALA A 734 -6.73 8.02 30.19
N ALA A 735 -7.66 7.74 31.10
CA ALA A 735 -7.33 7.42 32.49
C ALA A 735 -6.40 6.19 32.64
N LEU A 736 -6.57 5.16 31.81
CA LEU A 736 -5.66 3.99 31.79
C LEU A 736 -4.30 4.31 31.15
N ARG A 737 -4.22 5.25 30.21
CA ARG A 737 -2.96 5.72 29.61
C ARG A 737 -2.15 6.58 30.59
N ASP A 738 -2.83 7.40 31.37
CA ASP A 738 -2.20 8.29 32.36
C ASP A 738 -1.77 7.55 33.63
N ALA A 739 -2.49 6.49 34.01
CA ALA A 739 -2.11 5.66 35.14
C ALA A 739 -0.80 4.91 34.85
N ARG A 740 0.21 5.14 35.70
CA ARG A 740 1.53 4.49 35.61
C ARG A 740 1.70 3.45 36.71
N VAL A 741 2.38 2.34 36.37
CA VAL A 741 2.72 1.26 37.29
C VAL A 741 4.18 0.88 37.11
N THR A 742 4.89 0.73 38.23
CA THR A 742 6.28 0.27 38.25
C THR A 742 6.32 -1.24 38.47
N LEU A 743 6.91 -1.98 37.53
CA LEU A 743 7.01 -3.43 37.61
C LEU A 743 8.22 -3.86 38.48
N GLY A 744 7.97 -4.74 39.45
CA GLY A 744 8.98 -5.22 40.41
C GLY A 744 9.81 -6.43 39.95
N SER A 745 9.40 -7.14 38.89
CA SER A 745 10.05 -8.37 38.37
C SER A 745 9.79 -8.55 36.86
N GLY A 746 10.58 -9.40 36.19
CA GLY A 746 10.50 -9.70 34.75
C GLY A 746 11.33 -8.78 33.84
N LEU A 747 11.12 -8.89 32.51
CA LEU A 747 11.88 -8.14 31.46
C LEU A 747 11.79 -6.61 31.56
N LEU A 748 10.82 -6.10 32.32
CA LEU A 748 10.51 -4.67 32.52
C LEU A 748 10.85 -4.18 33.94
N ARG A 749 11.71 -4.91 34.68
CA ARG A 749 12.05 -4.60 36.06
C ARG A 749 12.58 -3.17 36.21
N GLY A 750 11.92 -2.36 37.04
CA GLY A 750 12.30 -0.98 37.32
C GLY A 750 11.83 0.05 36.29
N GLN A 751 11.12 -0.36 35.23
CA GLN A 751 10.52 0.55 34.27
C GLN A 751 9.08 0.94 34.70
N SER A 752 8.74 2.22 34.54
CA SER A 752 7.39 2.74 34.74
C SER A 752 6.63 2.66 33.41
N ALA A 753 5.59 1.84 33.34
CA ALA A 753 4.76 1.65 32.15
C ALA A 753 3.33 2.11 32.41
N SER A 754 2.61 2.53 31.37
CA SER A 754 1.18 2.84 31.53
C SER A 754 0.35 1.57 31.72
N VAL A 755 -0.74 1.64 32.48
CA VAL A 755 -1.67 0.52 32.65
C VAL A 755 -2.22 0.08 31.29
N TRP A 756 -2.45 1.04 30.38
CA TRP A 756 -2.86 0.76 29.01
C TRP A 756 -1.85 -0.08 28.23
N GLU A 757 -0.55 0.24 28.27
CA GLU A 757 0.48 -0.57 27.60
C GLU A 757 0.56 -1.99 28.19
N LEU A 758 0.42 -2.13 29.51
CA LEU A 758 0.45 -3.42 30.19
C LEU A 758 -0.75 -4.31 29.81
N LEU A 759 -1.93 -3.72 29.62
CA LEU A 759 -3.14 -4.46 29.21
C LEU A 759 -2.98 -5.21 27.90
N PHE A 760 -2.21 -4.65 26.96
CA PHE A 760 -1.99 -5.23 25.64
C PHE A 760 -0.64 -5.95 25.53
N TYR A 761 0.07 -6.13 26.64
CA TYR A 761 1.29 -6.91 26.66
C TYR A 761 1.00 -8.40 26.40
N ARG A 762 1.90 -9.09 25.68
CA ARG A 762 1.71 -10.46 25.16
C ARG A 762 1.28 -11.48 26.21
N GLU A 763 1.79 -11.36 27.43
CA GLU A 763 1.57 -12.26 28.55
C GLU A 763 0.14 -12.11 29.13
N VAL A 764 -0.58 -11.04 28.78
CA VAL A 764 -1.98 -10.83 29.17
C VAL A 764 -2.89 -11.44 28.13
N SER A 765 -3.55 -12.54 28.50
CA SER A 765 -4.49 -13.23 27.61
C SER A 765 -5.73 -12.37 27.32
N GLU A 766 -6.38 -12.62 26.18
CA GLU A 766 -7.57 -11.87 25.79
C GLU A 766 -8.73 -12.01 26.78
N SER A 767 -8.93 -13.18 27.39
CA SER A 767 -9.97 -13.39 28.40
C SER A 767 -9.70 -12.55 29.66
N GLN A 768 -8.46 -12.52 30.14
CA GLN A 768 -8.05 -11.66 31.26
C GLN A 768 -8.22 -10.18 30.92
N ARG A 769 -7.84 -9.78 29.70
CA ARG A 769 -8.00 -8.40 29.23
C ARG A 769 -9.48 -8.00 29.19
N GLN A 770 -10.34 -8.84 28.61
CA GLN A 770 -11.78 -8.59 28.54
C GLN A 770 -12.42 -8.51 29.94
N ASP A 771 -12.02 -9.38 30.86
CA ASP A 771 -12.51 -9.39 32.24
C ASP A 771 -12.08 -8.13 33.03
N LEU A 772 -10.80 -7.75 32.96
CA LEU A 772 -10.29 -6.54 33.59
C LEU A 772 -10.96 -5.28 33.02
N LEU A 773 -11.06 -5.17 31.70
CA LEU A 773 -11.70 -4.03 31.05
C LEU A 773 -13.21 -3.99 31.29
N GLY A 774 -13.88 -5.14 31.36
CA GLY A 774 -15.30 -5.25 31.70
C GLY A 774 -15.58 -4.76 33.12
N ARG A 775 -14.77 -5.19 34.09
CA ARG A 775 -14.87 -4.76 35.50
C ARG A 775 -14.51 -3.27 35.68
N TYR A 776 -13.51 -2.78 34.96
CA TYR A 776 -13.17 -1.36 34.93
C TYR A 776 -14.31 -0.52 34.36
N ARG A 777 -14.91 -0.94 33.24
CA ARG A 777 -16.07 -0.26 32.64
C ARG A 777 -17.29 -0.27 33.56
N ALA A 778 -17.49 -1.34 34.33
CA ALA A 778 -18.55 -1.43 35.33
C ALA A 778 -18.29 -0.58 36.59
N GLY A 779 -17.13 0.11 36.68
CA GLY A 779 -16.72 0.89 37.85
C GLY A 779 -16.34 0.04 39.06
N SER A 780 -16.18 -1.28 38.89
CA SER A 780 -15.81 -2.21 39.96
C SER A 780 -14.32 -2.22 40.27
N LEU A 781 -13.49 -1.70 39.36
CA LEU A 781 -12.05 -1.54 39.53
C LEU A 781 -11.67 -0.12 39.14
N THR A 782 -10.67 0.45 39.81
CA THR A 782 -9.99 1.69 39.45
C THR A 782 -8.80 1.42 38.52
N ALA A 783 -8.30 2.44 37.83
CA ALA A 783 -7.14 2.29 36.93
C ALA A 783 -5.89 1.77 37.66
N GLN A 784 -5.69 2.17 38.91
CA GLN A 784 -4.59 1.70 39.77
C GLN A 784 -4.75 0.23 40.16
N GLU A 785 -5.97 -0.22 40.47
CA GLU A 785 -6.24 -1.63 40.80
C GLU A 785 -6.09 -2.54 39.58
N VAL A 786 -6.52 -2.09 38.39
CA VAL A 786 -6.22 -2.78 37.12
C VAL A 786 -4.72 -2.90 36.93
N GLY A 787 -3.99 -1.80 37.17
CA GLY A 787 -2.54 -1.77 37.13
C GLY A 787 -1.86 -2.77 38.08
N ALA A 788 -2.30 -2.83 39.33
CA ALA A 788 -1.79 -3.76 40.33
C ALA A 788 -2.07 -5.23 39.95
N ALA A 789 -3.27 -5.52 39.42
CA ALA A 789 -3.61 -6.86 38.93
C ALA A 789 -2.70 -7.29 37.77
N LEU A 790 -2.43 -6.39 36.82
CA LEU A 790 -1.53 -6.65 35.69
C LEU A 790 -0.09 -6.85 36.14
N ALA A 791 0.40 -6.04 37.09
CA ALA A 791 1.74 -6.21 37.65
C ALA A 791 1.90 -7.58 38.32
N SER A 792 0.88 -8.06 39.04
CA SER A 792 0.88 -9.40 39.63
C SER A 792 0.86 -10.51 38.58
N LEU A 793 0.07 -10.37 37.51
CA LEU A 793 0.02 -11.33 36.41
C LEU A 793 1.37 -11.44 35.68
N LEU A 794 1.98 -10.30 35.37
CA LEU A 794 3.28 -10.25 34.68
C LEU A 794 4.42 -10.79 35.55
N ALA A 795 4.38 -10.54 36.87
CA ALA A 795 5.34 -11.11 37.81
C ALA A 795 5.28 -12.65 37.85
N ARG A 796 4.07 -13.23 37.80
CA ARG A 796 3.89 -14.69 37.75
C ARG A 796 4.38 -15.28 36.43
N ALA A 797 4.03 -14.66 35.31
CA ALA A 797 4.48 -15.10 33.98
C ALA A 797 6.02 -15.03 33.84
N GLY A 798 6.66 -14.01 34.43
CA GLY A 798 8.11 -13.90 34.48
C GLY A 798 8.79 -14.99 35.30
N ALA A 799 8.22 -15.36 36.46
CA ALA A 799 8.75 -16.43 37.30
C ALA A 799 8.63 -17.82 36.66
N GLU A 800 7.57 -18.06 35.88
CA GLU A 800 7.41 -19.31 35.12
C GLU A 800 8.39 -19.42 33.95
N ALA A 801 8.78 -18.28 33.34
CA ALA A 801 9.77 -18.25 32.26
C ALA A 801 11.23 -18.39 32.72
N GLU A 802 11.55 -18.03 33.98
CA GLU A 802 12.88 -18.23 34.58
C GLU A 802 13.07 -19.66 35.14
N ALA A 803 12.00 -20.43 35.30
CA ALA A 803 12.02 -21.80 35.83
C ALA A 803 12.19 -22.90 34.76
N VAL A 804 12.21 -22.54 33.47
CA VAL A 804 12.42 -23.40 32.30
C VAL A 804 13.74 -23.02 31.64
#